data_AF-A0AAE1U800-F1
#
_entry.id   AF-A0AAE1U800-F1
#
_cell.length_a   1.000
_cell.length_b   1.000
_cell.length_c   1.000
_cell.angle_alpha   90.00
_cell.angle_beta   90.00
_cell.angle_gamma   90.00
#
_symmetry.space_group_name_H-M   'P 1'
#
loop_
_entity.id
_entity.type
_entity.pdbx_description
1 polymer ?
#
loop_
_entity_poly.entity_id
_entity_poly.type
_entity_poly.pdbx_seq_one_letter_code
_entity_poly.pdbx_strand_id
1 'polypeptide(L)'
;MTADRTLRVKASGINDPRAFAVHPGIGYVYFTDWHLQTYIGRIGMDGSNFSRVLSFEDQVIWPNALTFDYFTDRIYWADAHLDYITYADLDGRNRHEIIHGSQVPHVFALSVFDDYMYWSDWNLKAILKANKFTGEDFQFLRNTTHRPYDVHVYHPLRQVPYSNPCGTNNGGCSHLCLLSPVEGGVSYKCACPDHFVLDKTNNRTCFANCTRGQFRCSGKDDKCIPTYWKCDGEKDCADGTDEPPGDSCPERKCRPGIFQCLDGEGCAAPTQLCHGQSDCSDGSDENDCHIECNQLEFKCKTTGKCINIAWKCDGDKDCRDGSDEEDCHNRPCDKETEYHCHNGKCISKQWYCDLDNDCGDHSDEPAFLCRQKNCTEGWRKCPGRTNYRCIPEWLFCDGKDDCRDNTDEQPENCPKCHENGDFQCNNRRCIPNLDKLDGKQRYIFNWLIPFVTHDGQFQCSSGHCIQEHFRCDGERNCHDLSDELDCPPRYPGDRYCREEKFQCDNHLCVEMRDLCDGSNDCYDNSDERESLCSNYTCNTLRRFQCNNHKCIPLYQKCDGIDNCGDGSDENNMTICSHRPRPCIFNEFRCANQKCIGSNKICDHADDCGDSSDELGCHTASNCTVGGCEQTCTDLKDGGYVCHCIRGFRISPNNPKICNDIDECAEFTHNCSQLCTNLNGTHACSCREGFVAEINGVCRLEQGAITLIYSDSPEIRAFNLTSHTAKYVIKGDNIESLDYEPVSDIVYWTDSYGKTIKRSYLPGSPERANVTMGYAQNLDIESRAKPTGMAVDWAGLNLYWSETDRTGNKPRGSILVSTLDGCYRHSIIATGLEVPTSVVVDPDHGYMFWTDIGSIPKIETSWMDGSKRRILVSDAISQPTGLSIDFAMEHTIYWVNVKLNKIEMMREDGTRRTLVAYGNYLKHPLSLDVFESSI
;
A
#
# COMPACT_ATOMS: atom_id res chain seq x y z
N MET A 1 24.55 11.48 -8.31
CA MET A 1 25.26 10.33 -8.91
C MET A 1 26.15 9.69 -7.86
N THR A 2 25.64 8.67 -7.18
CA THR A 2 26.45 7.77 -6.34
C THR A 2 26.90 6.62 -7.23
N ALA A 3 28.21 6.54 -7.50
CA ALA A 3 28.79 5.40 -8.21
C ALA A 3 28.32 4.10 -7.53
N ASP A 4 27.84 3.15 -8.33
CA ASP A 4 27.50 1.81 -7.88
C ASP A 4 28.76 1.19 -7.25
N ARG A 5 28.73 0.96 -5.93
CA ARG A 5 29.85 0.42 -5.15
C ARG A 5 29.70 -1.09 -4.94
N THR A 6 29.12 -1.78 -5.91
CA THR A 6 28.98 -3.23 -5.88
C THR A 6 30.27 -3.90 -6.35
N LEU A 7 30.72 -4.91 -5.59
CA LEU A 7 31.83 -5.78 -5.94
C LEU A 7 31.32 -7.21 -5.88
N ARG A 8 31.41 -7.94 -6.99
CA ARG A 8 31.17 -9.39 -7.00
C ARG A 8 32.44 -10.15 -6.66
N VAL A 9 32.56 -10.57 -5.40
CA VAL A 9 33.59 -11.54 -4.99
C VAL A 9 33.15 -12.93 -5.45
N LYS A 10 33.56 -13.35 -6.65
CA LYS A 10 33.36 -14.73 -7.13
C LYS A 10 34.30 -15.68 -6.37
N ALA A 11 33.80 -16.33 -5.32
CA ALA A 11 34.40 -17.54 -4.79
C ALA A 11 33.71 -18.75 -5.44
N SER A 12 34.49 -19.60 -6.11
CA SER A 12 33.99 -20.86 -6.68
C SER A 12 33.57 -21.81 -5.57
N GLY A 13 32.29 -22.24 -5.56
CA GLY A 13 31.80 -23.29 -4.66
C GLY A 13 30.79 -22.86 -3.58
N ILE A 14 30.25 -21.64 -3.65
CA ILE A 14 29.10 -21.18 -2.86
C ILE A 14 27.88 -21.22 -3.78
N ASN A 15 26.88 -22.03 -3.46
CA ASN A 15 25.73 -22.27 -4.33
C ASN A 15 24.47 -21.67 -3.74
N ASP A 16 24.13 -22.06 -2.51
CA ASP A 16 22.92 -21.63 -1.83
C ASP A 16 23.27 -21.08 -0.43
N PRO A 17 23.85 -19.86 -0.32
CA PRO A 17 24.14 -19.26 0.97
C PRO A 17 22.85 -18.83 1.66
N ARG A 18 22.72 -19.07 2.98
CA ARG A 18 21.50 -18.73 3.74
C ARG A 18 21.73 -17.70 4.84
N ALA A 19 22.56 -18.00 5.83
CA ALA A 19 22.92 -17.05 6.89
C ALA A 19 24.36 -16.58 6.72
N PHE A 20 24.65 -15.33 7.09
CA PHE A 20 26.01 -14.79 7.11
C PHE A 20 26.24 -13.92 8.35
N ALA A 21 27.47 -13.91 8.84
CA ALA A 21 27.89 -13.07 9.95
C ALA A 21 29.34 -12.62 9.76
N VAL A 22 29.65 -11.39 10.19
CA VAL A 22 30.94 -10.75 9.95
C VAL A 22 31.73 -10.57 11.24
N HIS A 23 33.03 -10.88 11.20
CA HIS A 23 33.95 -10.69 12.32
C HIS A 23 35.07 -9.70 11.95
N PRO A 24 34.85 -8.38 12.12
CA PRO A 24 35.81 -7.34 11.70
C PRO A 24 37.16 -7.42 12.42
N GLY A 25 37.20 -7.95 13.66
CA GLY A 25 38.44 -8.11 14.43
C GLY A 25 39.45 -9.12 13.86
N ILE A 26 39.01 -10.05 13.01
CA ILE A 26 39.86 -11.08 12.37
C ILE A 26 39.81 -11.00 10.84
N GLY A 27 38.97 -10.13 10.28
CA GLY A 27 38.84 -9.94 8.82
C GLY A 27 38.13 -11.08 8.08
N TYR A 28 37.30 -11.89 8.76
CA TYR A 28 36.56 -13.00 8.16
C TYR A 28 35.05 -12.76 8.12
N VAL A 29 34.42 -13.33 7.10
CA VAL A 29 32.98 -13.53 6.94
C VAL A 29 32.72 -15.02 7.08
N TYR A 30 31.73 -15.38 7.87
CA TYR A 30 31.23 -16.74 7.94
C TYR A 30 29.84 -16.79 7.35
N PHE A 31 29.51 -17.92 6.74
CA PHE A 31 28.22 -18.13 6.14
C PHE A 31 27.84 -19.60 6.17
N THR A 32 26.56 -19.86 5.98
CA THR A 32 26.00 -21.21 5.90
C THR A 32 25.56 -21.47 4.46
N ASP A 33 25.90 -22.65 3.94
CA ASP A 33 25.47 -23.12 2.62
C ASP A 33 24.67 -24.41 2.80
N TRP A 34 23.49 -24.45 2.20
CA TRP A 34 22.53 -25.56 2.35
C TRP A 34 22.30 -26.36 1.05
N HIS A 35 23.19 -26.20 0.06
CA HIS A 35 23.19 -27.01 -1.16
C HIS A 35 23.44 -28.51 -0.87
N LEU A 36 23.50 -29.36 -1.90
CA LEU A 36 23.69 -30.83 -1.83
C LEU A 36 24.77 -31.31 -0.82
N GLN A 37 25.81 -30.49 -0.58
CA GLN A 37 26.73 -30.65 0.54
C GLN A 37 26.61 -29.44 1.46
N THR A 38 25.99 -29.65 2.62
CA THR A 38 25.73 -28.61 3.62
C THR A 38 27.00 -28.32 4.41
N TYR A 39 27.35 -27.04 4.58
CA TYR A 39 28.54 -26.65 5.34
C TYR A 39 28.44 -25.24 5.92
N ILE A 40 29.21 -24.98 6.98
CA ILE A 40 29.48 -23.64 7.47
C ILE A 40 30.86 -23.24 6.98
N GLY A 41 30.92 -22.22 6.12
CA GLY A 41 32.13 -21.73 5.49
C GLY A 41 32.63 -20.45 6.16
N ARG A 42 33.95 -20.20 6.03
CA ARG A 42 34.54 -18.89 6.28
C ARG A 42 35.36 -18.44 5.08
N ILE A 43 35.34 -17.14 4.83
CA ILE A 43 36.11 -16.46 3.77
C ILE A 43 36.61 -15.12 4.30
N GLY A 44 37.78 -14.68 3.87
CA GLY A 44 38.26 -13.32 4.15
C GLY A 44 37.31 -12.28 3.57
N MET A 45 37.20 -11.12 4.22
CA MET A 45 36.37 -9.99 3.73
C MET A 45 36.85 -9.44 2.37
N ASP A 46 38.09 -9.73 1.98
CA ASP A 46 38.67 -9.47 0.66
C ASP A 46 38.44 -10.60 -0.36
N GLY A 47 37.69 -11.65 0.03
CA GLY A 47 37.47 -12.84 -0.78
C GLY A 47 38.58 -13.89 -0.73
N SER A 48 39.63 -13.68 0.08
CA SER A 48 40.74 -14.61 0.20
C SER A 48 40.47 -15.73 1.22
N ASN A 49 41.30 -16.78 1.20
CA ASN A 49 41.36 -17.80 2.26
C ASN A 49 40.01 -18.49 2.58
N PHE A 50 39.29 -18.90 1.54
CA PHE A 50 38.06 -19.70 1.70
C PHE A 50 38.37 -21.06 2.34
N SER A 51 37.63 -21.40 3.38
CA SER A 51 37.74 -22.70 4.07
C SER A 51 36.38 -23.15 4.62
N ARG A 52 36.14 -24.46 4.60
CA ARG A 52 34.96 -25.07 5.23
C ARG A 52 35.30 -25.36 6.70
N VAL A 53 34.51 -24.81 7.61
CA VAL A 53 34.73 -24.90 9.06
C VAL A 53 34.03 -26.13 9.63
N LEU A 54 32.77 -26.34 9.25
CA LEU A 54 31.96 -27.51 9.60
C LEU A 54 31.26 -28.01 8.34
N SER A 55 31.02 -29.32 8.26
CA SER A 55 30.44 -29.98 7.09
C SER A 55 29.29 -30.92 7.46
N PHE A 56 28.67 -31.53 6.45
CA PHE A 56 27.69 -32.59 6.64
C PHE A 56 28.18 -33.73 7.55
N GLU A 57 29.47 -34.09 7.50
CA GLU A 57 30.07 -35.12 8.38
C GLU A 57 29.98 -34.73 9.86
N ASP A 58 29.92 -33.43 10.14
CA ASP A 58 29.78 -32.85 11.48
C ASP A 58 28.32 -32.67 11.89
N GLN A 59 27.36 -33.36 11.26
CA GLN A 59 25.93 -33.27 11.55
C GLN A 59 25.36 -31.85 11.35
N VAL A 60 25.80 -31.18 10.29
CA VAL A 60 25.20 -29.92 9.82
C VAL A 60 24.36 -30.24 8.58
N ILE A 61 23.05 -30.08 8.67
CA ILE A 61 22.10 -30.37 7.59
C ILE A 61 21.42 -29.07 7.16
N TRP A 62 20.60 -28.43 7.99
CA TRP A 62 19.93 -27.16 7.66
C TRP A 62 20.37 -26.02 8.58
N PRO A 63 21.60 -25.50 8.41
CA PRO A 63 22.13 -24.40 9.21
C PRO A 63 21.46 -23.07 8.83
N ASN A 64 20.28 -22.82 9.41
CA ASN A 64 19.43 -21.67 9.08
C ASN A 64 19.92 -20.35 9.69
N ALA A 65 20.53 -20.41 10.88
CA ALA A 65 20.91 -19.24 11.66
C ALA A 65 22.37 -19.30 12.10
N LEU A 66 23.05 -18.15 12.11
CA LEU A 66 24.47 -18.03 12.42
C LEU A 66 24.77 -16.71 13.15
N THR A 67 25.52 -16.73 14.25
CA THR A 67 25.93 -15.52 14.98
C THR A 67 27.21 -15.73 15.80
N PHE A 68 27.82 -14.65 16.28
CA PHE A 68 29.04 -14.69 17.09
C PHE A 68 28.90 -14.02 18.44
N ASP A 69 29.63 -14.55 19.41
CA ASP A 69 30.01 -13.83 20.63
C ASP A 69 31.44 -13.26 20.48
N TYR A 70 31.53 -11.95 20.33
CA TYR A 70 32.80 -11.22 20.12
C TYR A 70 33.72 -11.20 21.36
N PHE A 71 33.22 -11.55 22.54
CA PHE A 71 34.04 -11.56 23.76
C PHE A 71 34.68 -12.92 24.03
N THR A 72 34.06 -14.00 23.54
CA THR A 72 34.52 -15.38 23.77
C THR A 72 35.08 -16.04 22.52
N ASP A 73 35.05 -15.35 21.37
CA ASP A 73 35.46 -15.88 20.06
C ASP A 73 34.79 -17.23 19.77
N ARG A 74 33.46 -17.26 19.88
CA ARG A 74 32.63 -18.45 19.64
C ARG A 74 31.60 -18.20 18.57
N ILE A 75 31.38 -19.22 17.74
CA ILE A 75 30.35 -19.25 16.73
C ILE A 75 29.15 -20.04 17.24
N TYR A 76 27.96 -19.46 17.09
CA TYR A 76 26.68 -20.04 17.44
C TYR A 76 25.87 -20.27 16.16
N TRP A 77 25.27 -21.45 16.03
CA TRP A 77 24.37 -21.74 14.92
C TRP A 77 23.21 -22.62 15.36
N ALA A 78 22.16 -22.62 14.54
CA ALA A 78 21.01 -23.47 14.72
C ALA A 78 20.74 -24.31 13.47
N ASP A 79 20.45 -25.60 13.67
CA ASP A 79 20.03 -26.52 12.62
C ASP A 79 18.53 -26.76 12.72
N ALA A 80 17.80 -26.41 11.66
CA ALA A 80 16.33 -26.49 11.64
C ALA A 80 15.79 -27.82 11.11
N HIS A 81 16.67 -28.76 10.72
CA HIS A 81 16.30 -30.13 10.39
C HIS A 81 16.58 -31.08 11.56
N LEU A 82 17.70 -30.85 12.25
CA LEU A 82 18.12 -31.64 13.41
C LEU A 82 17.64 -31.05 14.75
N ASP A 83 16.91 -29.93 14.70
CA ASP A 83 16.29 -29.25 15.84
C ASP A 83 17.27 -29.02 17.00
N TYR A 84 18.37 -28.32 16.77
CA TYR A 84 19.30 -27.94 17.84
C TYR A 84 19.88 -26.54 17.68
N ILE A 85 20.30 -25.95 18.81
CA ILE A 85 21.17 -24.77 18.87
C ILE A 85 22.47 -25.17 19.58
N THR A 86 23.60 -24.83 18.97
CA THR A 86 24.93 -25.24 19.44
C THR A 86 25.94 -24.11 19.25
N TYR A 87 27.07 -24.20 19.96
CA TYR A 87 28.22 -23.34 19.73
C TYR A 87 29.51 -24.14 19.61
N ALA A 88 30.51 -23.52 18.98
CA ALA A 88 31.87 -24.04 18.85
C ALA A 88 32.87 -22.89 18.84
N ASP A 89 34.16 -23.21 18.88
CA ASP A 89 35.22 -22.26 18.59
C ASP A 89 35.13 -21.80 17.11
N LEU A 90 35.76 -20.67 16.77
CA LEU A 90 35.76 -20.12 15.39
C LEU A 90 36.31 -21.08 14.31
N ASP A 91 37.06 -22.11 14.70
CA ASP A 91 37.56 -23.19 13.83
C ASP A 91 36.66 -24.44 13.82
N GLY A 92 35.48 -24.40 14.44
CA GLY A 92 34.53 -25.53 14.50
C GLY A 92 34.86 -26.60 15.55
N ARG A 93 35.92 -26.40 16.35
CA ARG A 93 36.34 -27.33 17.41
C ARG A 93 35.58 -27.08 18.71
N ASN A 94 35.64 -28.03 19.65
CA ASN A 94 35.01 -27.96 20.97
C ASN A 94 33.51 -27.63 20.89
N ARG A 95 32.78 -28.41 20.08
CA ARG A 95 31.34 -28.23 19.90
C ARG A 95 30.58 -28.61 21.17
N HIS A 96 29.65 -27.74 21.56
CA HIS A 96 28.75 -27.93 22.69
C HIS A 96 27.31 -27.65 22.28
N GLU A 97 26.44 -28.62 22.50
CA GLU A 97 25.00 -28.53 22.24
C GLU A 97 24.30 -27.86 23.44
N ILE A 98 23.48 -26.84 23.17
CA ILE A 98 22.83 -26.03 24.21
C ILE A 98 21.39 -26.49 24.42
N ILE A 99 20.60 -26.54 23.34
CA ILE A 99 19.17 -26.91 23.35
C ILE A 99 18.89 -27.81 22.15
N HIS A 100 18.03 -28.83 22.34
CA HIS A 100 17.65 -29.76 21.29
C HIS A 100 16.17 -30.17 21.36
N GLY A 101 15.62 -30.64 20.24
CA GLY A 101 14.28 -31.22 20.13
C GLY A 101 13.15 -30.19 20.15
N SER A 102 12.08 -30.51 20.88
CA SER A 102 10.79 -29.76 20.83
C SER A 102 10.85 -28.30 21.30
N GLN A 103 11.96 -27.87 21.90
CA GLN A 103 12.19 -26.48 22.30
C GLN A 103 12.69 -25.59 21.14
N VAL A 104 13.23 -26.19 20.07
CA VAL A 104 13.79 -25.49 18.90
C VAL A 104 13.39 -26.18 17.58
N PRO A 105 12.08 -26.43 17.36
CA PRO A 105 11.59 -27.27 16.26
C PRO A 105 11.73 -26.67 14.86
N HIS A 106 11.99 -25.35 14.72
CA HIS A 106 12.38 -24.75 13.44
C HIS A 106 12.96 -23.34 13.61
N VAL A 107 14.23 -23.25 13.97
CA VAL A 107 14.92 -21.95 14.16
C VAL A 107 15.16 -21.27 12.81
N PHE A 108 14.82 -19.98 12.71
CA PHE A 108 15.07 -19.18 11.50
C PHE A 108 16.23 -18.20 11.66
N ALA A 109 16.28 -17.43 12.76
CA ALA A 109 17.36 -16.49 13.05
C ALA A 109 17.78 -16.57 14.53
N LEU A 110 19.03 -16.22 14.81
CA LEU A 110 19.67 -16.35 16.13
C LEU A 110 20.55 -15.13 16.42
N SER A 111 20.42 -14.58 17.61
CA SER A 111 21.30 -13.51 18.12
C SER A 111 21.69 -13.78 19.57
N VAL A 112 22.95 -13.49 19.90
CA VAL A 112 23.49 -13.63 21.26
C VAL A 112 23.83 -12.25 21.83
N PHE A 113 23.59 -12.07 23.14
CA PHE A 113 24.04 -10.89 23.87
C PHE A 113 24.10 -11.20 25.37
N ASP A 114 25.21 -10.78 26.01
CA ASP A 114 25.47 -11.06 27.42
C ASP A 114 25.38 -12.57 27.72
N ASP A 115 24.73 -13.01 28.80
CA ASP A 115 24.58 -14.43 29.16
C ASP A 115 23.43 -15.16 28.42
N TYR A 116 22.73 -14.48 27.51
CA TYR A 116 21.52 -15.01 26.88
C TYR A 116 21.62 -15.11 25.36
N MET A 117 20.88 -16.09 24.82
CA MET A 117 20.61 -16.23 23.39
C MET A 117 19.14 -16.03 23.09
N TYR A 118 18.87 -15.48 21.91
CA TYR A 118 17.55 -15.08 21.44
C TYR A 118 17.36 -15.60 20.02
N TRP A 119 16.23 -16.25 19.74
CA TRP A 119 15.96 -16.78 18.40
C TRP A 119 14.50 -16.66 18.01
N SER A 120 14.26 -16.67 16.71
CA SER A 120 12.94 -16.78 16.10
C SER A 120 12.70 -18.23 15.69
N ASP A 121 11.51 -18.76 16.01
CA ASP A 121 11.10 -20.11 15.64
C ASP A 121 9.79 -20.10 14.85
N TRP A 122 9.80 -20.77 13.69
CA TRP A 122 8.66 -20.83 12.76
C TRP A 122 7.57 -21.81 13.17
N ASN A 123 7.95 -22.89 13.85
CA ASN A 123 7.03 -23.93 14.29
C ASN A 123 6.35 -23.51 15.61
N LEU A 124 7.10 -22.90 16.52
CA LEU A 124 6.56 -22.29 17.74
C LEU A 124 5.90 -20.93 17.47
N LYS A 125 6.14 -20.33 16.29
CA LYS A 125 5.71 -18.97 15.91
C LYS A 125 5.98 -17.99 17.05
N ALA A 126 7.23 -17.91 17.49
CA ALA A 126 7.59 -17.10 18.63
C ALA A 126 9.05 -16.62 18.58
N ILE A 127 9.32 -15.58 19.38
CA ILE A 127 10.66 -15.16 19.77
C ILE A 127 10.91 -15.72 21.17
N LEU A 128 12.01 -16.45 21.31
CA LEU A 128 12.37 -17.17 22.53
C LEU A 128 13.71 -16.68 23.08
N LYS A 129 13.95 -16.96 24.36
CA LYS A 129 15.16 -16.63 25.11
C LYS A 129 15.58 -17.82 25.96
N ALA A 130 16.88 -18.08 26.05
CA ALA A 130 17.47 -19.02 27.00
C ALA A 130 18.92 -18.64 27.33
N ASN A 131 19.49 -19.22 28.38
CA ASN A 131 20.91 -19.06 28.72
C ASN A 131 21.79 -19.65 27.61
N LYS A 132 22.80 -18.88 27.16
CA LYS A 132 23.64 -19.27 26.00
C LYS A 132 24.63 -20.41 26.29
N PHE A 133 24.80 -20.82 27.54
CA PHE A 133 25.73 -21.89 27.93
C PHE A 133 25.01 -23.16 28.38
N THR A 134 23.94 -23.02 29.18
CA THR A 134 23.24 -24.16 29.78
C THR A 134 21.90 -24.48 29.12
N GLY A 135 21.32 -23.54 28.35
CA GLY A 135 19.95 -23.67 27.85
C GLY A 135 18.86 -23.48 28.91
N GLU A 136 19.23 -23.17 30.16
CA GLU A 136 18.31 -22.87 31.25
C GLU A 136 17.65 -21.49 31.08
N ASP A 137 16.71 -21.12 31.96
CA ASP A 137 15.89 -19.90 31.83
C ASP A 137 15.15 -19.79 30.48
N PHE A 138 14.73 -20.93 29.92
CA PHE A 138 13.95 -20.98 28.69
C PHE A 138 12.62 -20.23 28.86
N GLN A 139 12.42 -19.19 28.04
CA GLN A 139 11.26 -18.30 28.11
C GLN A 139 10.77 -17.91 26.72
N PHE A 140 9.44 -17.91 26.56
CA PHE A 140 8.79 -17.25 25.45
C PHE A 140 8.82 -15.74 25.70
N LEU A 141 9.57 -14.99 24.89
CA LEU A 141 9.55 -13.53 24.96
C LEU A 141 8.31 -12.97 24.28
N ARG A 142 7.94 -13.54 23.12
CA ARG A 142 6.78 -13.10 22.35
C ARG A 142 6.27 -14.18 21.42
N ASN A 143 5.00 -14.55 21.55
CA ASN A 143 4.32 -15.35 20.53
C ASN A 143 3.85 -14.44 19.38
N THR A 144 3.99 -14.91 18.14
CA THR A 144 3.63 -14.21 16.91
C THR A 144 2.52 -14.99 16.17
N THR A 145 1.65 -14.29 15.44
CA THR A 145 0.57 -14.93 14.67
C THR A 145 1.09 -15.54 13.36
N HIS A 146 2.10 -14.92 12.78
CA HIS A 146 2.85 -15.36 11.60
C HIS A 146 4.25 -15.85 12.00
N ARG A 147 4.95 -16.48 11.05
CA ARG A 147 6.32 -16.96 11.25
C ARG A 147 7.27 -15.76 11.40
N PRO A 148 7.95 -15.58 12.55
CA PRO A 148 8.92 -14.52 12.70
C PRO A 148 10.17 -14.85 11.89
N TYR A 149 10.66 -13.90 11.10
CA TYR A 149 11.86 -14.08 10.28
C TYR A 149 13.10 -13.76 11.12
N ASP A 150 13.59 -12.52 11.11
CA ASP A 150 14.88 -12.18 11.70
C ASP A 150 14.79 -11.67 13.16
N VAL A 151 15.90 -11.79 13.90
CA VAL A 151 16.04 -11.25 15.27
C VAL A 151 17.47 -10.75 15.52
N HIS A 152 17.60 -9.48 15.91
CA HIS A 152 18.88 -8.86 16.24
C HIS A 152 18.83 -8.10 17.56
N VAL A 153 19.88 -8.23 18.37
CA VAL A 153 20.07 -7.42 19.56
C VAL A 153 20.74 -6.09 19.20
N TYR A 154 20.06 -4.97 19.48
CA TYR A 154 20.60 -3.62 19.30
C TYR A 154 21.27 -3.14 20.59
N HIS A 155 22.61 -3.08 20.60
CA HIS A 155 23.39 -2.49 21.70
C HIS A 155 24.79 -2.08 21.20
N PRO A 156 25.38 -0.95 21.65
CA PRO A 156 26.73 -0.56 21.23
C PRO A 156 27.82 -1.63 21.48
N LEU A 157 27.71 -2.36 22.59
CA LEU A 157 28.62 -3.49 22.89
C LEU A 157 28.44 -4.71 21.97
N ARG A 158 27.36 -4.78 21.18
CA ARG A 158 27.20 -5.78 20.13
C ARG A 158 28.11 -5.47 18.94
N GLN A 159 28.54 -4.22 18.76
CA GLN A 159 29.44 -3.76 17.69
C GLN A 159 30.72 -3.18 18.29
N VAL A 160 31.57 -4.05 18.85
CA VAL A 160 32.83 -3.66 19.49
C VAL A 160 33.74 -2.92 18.49
N PRO A 161 34.31 -1.75 18.85
CA PRO A 161 35.21 -1.03 17.96
C PRO A 161 36.54 -1.78 17.81
N TYR A 162 36.87 -2.15 16.57
CA TYR A 162 38.16 -2.72 16.20
C TYR A 162 39.03 -1.69 15.47
N SER A 163 40.36 -1.89 15.50
CA SER A 163 41.28 -1.10 14.69
C SER A 163 41.03 -1.38 13.21
N ASN A 164 40.63 -0.36 12.45
CA ASN A 164 40.32 -0.47 11.03
C ASN A 164 41.42 0.21 10.18
N PRO A 165 42.27 -0.56 9.48
CA PRO A 165 43.28 -0.02 8.56
C PRO A 165 42.71 0.85 7.43
N CYS A 166 41.46 0.61 7.02
CA CYS A 166 40.76 1.41 6.00
C CYS A 166 40.16 2.71 6.56
N GLY A 167 40.19 2.93 7.88
CA GLY A 167 39.51 4.06 8.53
C GLY A 167 40.10 5.43 8.21
N THR A 168 41.39 5.51 7.83
CA THR A 168 42.04 6.76 7.42
C THR A 168 42.29 6.78 5.92
N ASN A 169 41.76 7.79 5.23
CA ASN A 169 41.88 7.99 3.77
C ASN A 169 41.61 6.72 2.93
N ASN A 170 40.62 5.91 3.30
CA ASN A 170 40.25 4.64 2.64
C ASN A 170 41.44 3.67 2.45
N GLY A 171 42.40 3.65 3.37
CA GLY A 171 43.64 2.87 3.24
C GLY A 171 44.53 3.30 2.05
N GLY A 172 44.26 4.45 1.41
CA GLY A 172 44.92 4.86 0.17
C GLY A 172 44.38 4.17 -1.08
N CYS A 173 43.24 3.48 -1.00
CA CYS A 173 42.54 2.89 -2.13
C CYS A 173 41.66 3.94 -2.85
N SER A 174 41.67 3.93 -4.18
CA SER A 174 40.83 4.82 -4.99
C SER A 174 39.33 4.55 -4.85
N HIS A 175 38.92 3.28 -4.71
CA HIS A 175 37.51 2.87 -4.64
C HIS A 175 37.20 2.06 -3.38
N LEU A 176 37.43 0.74 -3.37
CA LEU A 176 37.09 -0.12 -2.22
C LEU A 176 38.34 -0.50 -1.43
N CYS A 177 38.24 -0.46 -0.10
CA CYS A 177 39.23 -0.96 0.84
C CYS A 177 38.60 -2.08 1.67
N LEU A 178 39.03 -3.32 1.45
CA LEU A 178 38.48 -4.51 2.10
C LEU A 178 39.47 -5.05 3.12
N LEU A 179 38.97 -5.43 4.30
CA LEU A 179 39.80 -6.08 5.32
C LEU A 179 40.24 -7.46 4.83
N SER A 180 41.50 -7.81 5.06
CA SER A 180 42.09 -9.09 4.69
C SER A 180 42.67 -9.76 5.93
N PRO A 181 42.37 -11.05 6.17
CA PRO A 181 42.85 -11.77 7.33
C PRO A 181 44.36 -12.04 7.23
N VAL A 182 45.12 -11.75 8.30
CA VAL A 182 46.56 -12.04 8.40
C VAL A 182 46.85 -12.70 9.76
N GLU A 183 47.85 -13.60 9.84
CA GLU A 183 48.24 -14.21 11.11
C GLU A 183 48.64 -13.13 12.14
N GLY A 184 47.87 -13.01 13.23
CA GLY A 184 48.12 -12.05 14.31
C GLY A 184 47.52 -10.65 14.14
N GLY A 185 46.65 -10.40 13.15
CA GLY A 185 45.95 -9.13 12.99
C GLY A 185 45.09 -9.02 11.73
N VAL A 186 44.72 -7.79 11.35
CA VAL A 186 43.91 -7.51 10.15
C VAL A 186 44.68 -6.55 9.24
N SER A 187 44.81 -6.93 7.97
CA SER A 187 45.35 -6.08 6.90
C SER A 187 44.22 -5.58 6.00
N TYR A 188 44.54 -4.89 4.91
CA TYR A 188 43.56 -4.47 3.91
C TYR A 188 44.07 -4.67 2.47
N LYS A 189 43.14 -4.82 1.52
CA LYS A 189 43.41 -4.84 0.09
C LYS A 189 42.47 -3.89 -0.64
N CYS A 190 43.00 -3.21 -1.66
CA CYS A 190 42.20 -2.38 -2.54
C CYS A 190 41.49 -3.24 -3.59
N ALA A 191 40.18 -3.05 -3.74
CA ALA A 191 39.37 -3.70 -4.76
C ALA A 191 38.68 -2.65 -5.64
N CYS A 192 38.39 -3.03 -6.88
CA CYS A 192 37.71 -2.17 -7.83
C CYS A 192 36.26 -2.66 -8.01
N PRO A 193 35.27 -1.75 -8.09
CA PRO A 193 33.90 -2.10 -8.43
C PRO A 193 33.81 -2.83 -9.77
N ASP A 194 32.66 -3.43 -10.03
CA ASP A 194 32.38 -4.10 -11.30
C ASP A 194 32.67 -3.14 -12.50
N HIS A 195 33.29 -3.66 -13.57
CA HIS A 195 33.77 -2.92 -14.78
C HIS A 195 35.00 -2.02 -14.62
N PHE A 196 35.60 -1.94 -13.42
CA PHE A 196 36.88 -1.27 -13.20
C PHE A 196 38.00 -2.28 -12.98
N VAL A 197 39.18 -1.97 -13.52
CA VAL A 197 40.37 -2.82 -13.37
C VAL A 197 41.37 -2.13 -12.45
N LEU A 198 41.90 -2.88 -11.49
CA LEU A 198 42.95 -2.38 -10.59
C LEU A 198 44.24 -2.22 -11.39
N ASP A 199 44.82 -1.03 -11.31
CA ASP A 199 46.12 -0.73 -11.89
C ASP A 199 47.20 -1.56 -11.20
N LYS A 200 47.75 -2.51 -11.95
CA LYS A 200 48.79 -3.44 -11.49
C LYS A 200 50.11 -2.74 -11.15
N THR A 201 50.30 -1.48 -11.54
CA THR A 201 51.52 -0.72 -11.25
C THR A 201 51.52 -0.13 -9.84
N ASN A 202 50.35 0.25 -9.31
CA ASN A 202 50.23 0.90 -8.01
C ASN A 202 49.30 0.17 -7.01
N ASN A 203 48.58 -0.87 -7.45
CA ASN A 203 47.65 -1.69 -6.67
C ASN A 203 46.66 -0.88 -5.80
N ARG A 204 46.33 0.35 -6.21
CA ARG A 204 45.52 1.30 -5.44
C ARG A 204 44.50 2.05 -6.30
N THR A 205 44.82 2.34 -7.56
CA THR A 205 43.92 3.06 -8.47
C THR A 205 43.17 2.11 -9.38
N CYS A 206 41.90 2.37 -9.60
CA CYS A 206 41.08 1.63 -10.56
C CYS A 206 40.84 2.51 -11.80
N PHE A 207 40.84 1.91 -12.99
CA PHE A 207 40.51 2.59 -14.25
C PHE A 207 39.42 1.83 -15.02
N ALA A 208 38.66 2.53 -15.86
CA ALA A 208 37.61 1.95 -16.69
C ALA A 208 38.17 1.24 -17.93
N ASN A 209 37.59 0.08 -18.27
CA ASN A 209 38.01 -0.76 -19.39
C ASN A 209 37.08 -0.57 -20.60
N CYS A 210 37.36 0.42 -21.47
CA CYS A 210 36.50 0.78 -22.63
C CYS A 210 36.81 -0.02 -23.91
N THR A 211 35.78 -0.34 -24.71
CA THR A 211 35.89 -1.09 -25.99
C THR A 211 36.09 -0.17 -27.21
N ARG A 212 36.38 -0.75 -28.40
CA ARG A 212 36.77 0.00 -29.62
C ARG A 212 35.66 0.89 -30.23
N GLY A 213 34.40 0.67 -29.84
CA GLY A 213 33.24 1.50 -30.18
C GLY A 213 32.79 2.45 -29.06
N GLN A 214 33.64 2.66 -28.06
CA GLN A 214 33.38 3.57 -26.94
C GLN A 214 34.47 4.63 -26.87
N PHE A 215 34.07 5.88 -26.70
CA PHE A 215 34.93 6.99 -26.37
C PHE A 215 35.17 7.02 -24.85
N ARG A 216 36.43 7.10 -24.45
CA ARG A 216 36.82 7.20 -23.05
C ARG A 216 36.84 8.67 -22.63
N CYS A 217 36.03 9.02 -21.64
CA CYS A 217 36.09 10.32 -20.98
C CYS A 217 37.44 10.51 -20.27
N SER A 218 37.99 11.71 -20.32
CA SER A 218 39.32 11.99 -19.76
C SER A 218 39.23 12.32 -18.24
N GLY A 219 40.38 12.35 -17.55
CA GLY A 219 40.47 12.96 -16.21
C GLY A 219 39.94 12.10 -15.06
N LYS A 220 39.08 12.67 -14.19
CA LYS A 220 38.51 12.01 -13.00
C LYS A 220 37.21 11.25 -13.28
N ASP A 221 36.65 11.44 -14.47
CA ASP A 221 35.36 10.90 -14.88
C ASP A 221 35.56 9.67 -15.77
N ASP A 222 36.41 8.72 -15.34
CA ASP A 222 36.78 7.50 -16.06
C ASP A 222 35.52 6.64 -16.39
N LYS A 223 34.75 7.09 -17.40
CA LYS A 223 33.49 6.58 -17.91
C LYS A 223 33.66 6.32 -19.41
N CYS A 224 33.10 5.22 -19.88
CA CYS A 224 33.09 4.87 -21.30
C CYS A 224 31.73 5.31 -21.87
N ILE A 225 31.73 6.22 -22.83
CA ILE A 225 30.52 6.62 -23.56
C ILE A 225 30.56 6.03 -24.99
N PRO A 226 29.42 5.77 -25.64
CA PRO A 226 29.42 5.34 -27.04
C PRO A 226 30.05 6.38 -27.97
N THR A 227 30.67 5.96 -29.07
CA THR A 227 31.33 6.89 -30.03
C THR A 227 30.39 7.90 -30.68
N TYR A 228 29.11 7.58 -30.82
CA TYR A 228 28.09 8.48 -31.38
C TYR A 228 27.62 9.57 -30.40
N TRP A 229 28.00 9.50 -29.12
CA TRP A 229 27.83 10.58 -28.12
C TRP A 229 28.97 11.59 -28.13
N LYS A 230 29.91 11.45 -29.08
CA LYS A 230 30.95 12.45 -29.30
C LYS A 230 30.45 13.51 -30.27
N CYS A 231 30.56 14.79 -29.90
CA CYS A 231 30.03 15.92 -30.68
C CYS A 231 28.49 15.88 -30.88
N ASP A 232 27.74 15.33 -29.92
CA ASP A 232 26.29 15.17 -30.05
C ASP A 232 25.46 16.34 -29.49
N GLY A 233 26.13 17.40 -29.04
CA GLY A 233 25.51 18.61 -28.50
C GLY A 233 25.20 18.51 -27.01
N GLU A 234 25.46 17.37 -26.38
CA GLU A 234 25.30 17.15 -24.95
C GLU A 234 26.62 16.79 -24.27
N LYS A 235 26.78 17.29 -23.04
CA LYS A 235 27.98 17.06 -22.24
C LYS A 235 27.85 15.74 -21.46
N ASP A 236 28.14 14.63 -22.11
CA ASP A 236 28.03 13.26 -21.57
C ASP A 236 29.21 12.80 -20.72
N CYS A 237 30.39 13.37 -20.98
CA CYS A 237 31.53 13.33 -20.07
C CYS A 237 31.42 14.50 -19.07
N ALA A 238 31.53 14.24 -17.77
CA ALA A 238 31.46 15.27 -16.73
C ALA A 238 32.55 16.35 -16.88
N ASP A 239 33.66 16.02 -17.53
CA ASP A 239 34.72 16.98 -17.88
C ASP A 239 34.48 17.73 -19.22
N GLY A 240 33.55 17.25 -20.06
CA GLY A 240 33.17 17.83 -21.36
C GLY A 240 34.16 17.57 -22.47
N THR A 241 34.98 16.52 -22.34
CA THR A 241 36.00 16.19 -23.34
C THR A 241 35.46 15.57 -24.62
N ASP A 242 34.21 15.11 -24.57
CA ASP A 242 33.37 14.69 -25.69
C ASP A 242 32.91 15.86 -26.59
N GLU A 243 32.92 17.09 -26.09
CA GLU A 243 32.45 18.30 -26.80
C GLU A 243 33.50 19.43 -26.87
N PRO A 244 34.61 19.27 -27.60
CA PRO A 244 35.65 20.30 -27.68
C PRO A 244 35.17 21.54 -28.46
N PRO A 245 35.36 22.77 -27.94
CA PRO A 245 34.93 23.99 -28.62
C PRO A 245 35.84 24.33 -29.82
N GLY A 246 35.27 24.38 -31.03
CA GLY A 246 35.94 24.82 -32.28
C GLY A 246 35.70 23.90 -33.48
N ASP A 247 36.47 24.09 -34.57
CA ASP A 247 36.41 23.37 -35.88
C ASP A 247 36.49 21.81 -35.81
N SER A 248 36.57 21.20 -34.61
CA SER A 248 36.64 19.75 -34.44
C SER A 248 35.28 19.06 -34.41
N CYS A 249 34.17 19.80 -34.20
CA CYS A 249 32.80 19.31 -34.35
C CYS A 249 32.06 20.18 -35.38
N PRO A 250 31.33 19.61 -36.35
CA PRO A 250 30.59 20.38 -37.36
C PRO A 250 29.42 21.18 -36.76
N GLU A 251 29.05 22.31 -37.36
CA GLU A 251 27.89 23.11 -36.92
C GLU A 251 26.60 22.25 -36.95
N ARG A 252 25.94 22.16 -35.79
CA ARG A 252 24.75 21.32 -35.62
C ARG A 252 23.50 21.97 -36.20
N LYS A 253 22.80 21.24 -37.07
CA LYS A 253 21.45 21.56 -37.56
C LYS A 253 20.37 20.65 -36.97
N CYS A 254 20.76 19.48 -36.44
CA CYS A 254 19.87 18.52 -35.80
C CYS A 254 19.70 18.82 -34.30
N ARG A 255 18.59 18.36 -33.70
CA ARG A 255 18.34 18.50 -32.25
C ARG A 255 19.42 17.78 -31.44
N PRO A 256 19.77 18.28 -30.23
CA PRO A 256 20.66 17.58 -29.30
C PRO A 256 20.22 16.12 -29.08
N GLY A 257 21.18 15.19 -28.98
CA GLY A 257 20.93 13.75 -28.77
C GLY A 257 20.48 12.95 -30.00
N ILE A 258 20.38 13.56 -31.19
CA ILE A 258 20.12 12.85 -32.47
C ILE A 258 21.40 12.81 -33.30
N PHE A 259 21.68 11.69 -33.96
CA PHE A 259 22.84 11.55 -34.85
C PHE A 259 22.64 12.39 -36.12
N GLN A 260 23.55 13.32 -36.37
CA GLN A 260 23.54 14.14 -37.57
C GLN A 260 24.34 13.42 -38.66
N CYS A 261 23.73 13.20 -39.83
CA CYS A 261 24.40 12.59 -40.97
C CYS A 261 25.63 13.44 -41.36
N LEU A 262 26.69 12.79 -41.88
CA LEU A 262 27.99 13.45 -42.12
C LEU A 262 27.90 14.54 -43.21
N ASP A 263 26.96 14.42 -44.14
CA ASP A 263 26.61 15.44 -45.13
C ASP A 263 25.91 16.69 -44.56
N GLY A 264 25.45 16.64 -43.30
CA GLY A 264 24.79 17.73 -42.60
C GLY A 264 23.37 18.05 -43.08
N GLU A 265 22.77 17.19 -43.93
CA GLU A 265 21.41 17.33 -44.46
C GLU A 265 20.63 16.02 -44.20
N GLY A 266 20.41 15.74 -42.91
CA GLY A 266 19.68 14.56 -42.44
C GLY A 266 19.95 14.30 -40.95
N CYS A 267 18.97 13.75 -40.24
CA CYS A 267 19.10 13.35 -38.84
C CYS A 267 18.58 11.92 -38.68
N ALA A 268 19.39 11.02 -38.14
CA ALA A 268 19.03 9.63 -37.87
C ALA A 268 18.85 9.41 -36.36
N ALA A 269 17.79 8.71 -35.97
CA ALA A 269 17.60 8.35 -34.57
C ALA A 269 18.63 7.30 -34.13
N PRO A 270 18.98 7.23 -32.83
CA PRO A 270 19.93 6.21 -32.33
C PRO A 270 19.52 4.76 -32.65
N THR A 271 18.22 4.48 -32.83
CA THR A 271 17.68 3.17 -33.21
C THR A 271 17.81 2.83 -34.69
N GLN A 272 18.13 3.83 -35.52
CA GLN A 272 18.31 3.71 -36.97
C GLN A 272 19.79 3.64 -37.36
N LEU A 273 20.69 3.57 -36.37
CA LEU A 273 22.09 3.33 -36.62
C LEU A 273 22.32 1.82 -36.72
N CYS A 274 23.01 1.37 -37.78
CA CYS A 274 23.46 -0.01 -37.94
C CYS A 274 22.35 -1.08 -37.98
N HIS A 275 21.21 -0.72 -38.55
CA HIS A 275 20.04 -1.58 -38.70
C HIS A 275 19.92 -2.20 -40.11
N GLY A 276 20.90 -1.93 -40.99
CA GLY A 276 21.03 -2.51 -42.32
C GLY A 276 20.25 -1.78 -43.41
N GLN A 277 19.72 -0.58 -43.13
CA GLN A 277 19.01 0.26 -44.10
C GLN A 277 19.57 1.69 -44.03
N SER A 278 19.93 2.24 -45.19
CA SER A 278 20.48 3.60 -45.32
C SER A 278 19.35 4.63 -45.16
N ASP A 279 19.19 5.14 -43.94
CA ASP A 279 18.25 6.21 -43.62
C ASP A 279 18.90 7.60 -43.75
N CYS A 280 20.24 7.70 -43.66
CA CYS A 280 20.93 8.91 -44.12
C CYS A 280 21.06 8.91 -45.65
N SER A 281 20.91 10.10 -46.25
CA SER A 281 21.04 10.34 -47.70
C SER A 281 22.39 9.87 -48.26
N ASP A 282 23.42 9.90 -47.41
CA ASP A 282 24.81 9.52 -47.68
C ASP A 282 25.20 8.12 -47.16
N GLY A 283 24.28 7.40 -46.48
CA GLY A 283 24.51 6.10 -45.86
C GLY A 283 25.45 6.09 -44.66
N SER A 284 25.68 7.25 -44.05
CA SER A 284 26.57 7.41 -42.90
C SER A 284 26.13 6.67 -41.64
N ASP A 285 24.83 6.40 -41.52
CA ASP A 285 24.20 5.65 -40.43
C ASP A 285 24.54 4.16 -40.43
N GLU A 286 25.06 3.62 -41.55
CA GLU A 286 25.33 2.19 -41.73
C GLU A 286 26.82 1.87 -41.98
N ASN A 287 27.68 2.87 -41.97
CA ASN A 287 29.07 2.71 -42.44
C ASN A 287 30.07 2.37 -41.32
N ASP A 288 29.71 2.55 -40.03
CA ASP A 288 30.60 2.28 -38.87
C ASP A 288 29.92 1.39 -37.80
N CYS A 289 29.60 0.15 -38.18
CA CYS A 289 28.80 -0.80 -37.40
C CYS A 289 29.60 -1.95 -36.78
N HIS A 290 30.71 -1.63 -36.12
CA HIS A 290 31.56 -2.63 -35.45
C HIS A 290 31.16 -2.85 -33.98
N ILE A 291 30.05 -3.54 -33.74
CA ILE A 291 29.67 -4.01 -32.40
C ILE A 291 30.34 -5.38 -32.15
N GLU A 292 31.22 -5.47 -31.14
CA GLU A 292 31.72 -6.75 -30.61
C GLU A 292 30.75 -7.26 -29.54
N CYS A 293 30.22 -8.47 -29.72
CA CYS A 293 29.29 -9.11 -28.78
C CYS A 293 30.01 -9.62 -27.52
N ASN A 294 29.29 -9.65 -26.40
CA ASN A 294 29.84 -10.03 -25.09
C ASN A 294 30.14 -11.54 -25.01
N GLN A 295 30.93 -12.01 -24.03
CA GLN A 295 31.36 -13.43 -23.95
C GLN A 295 30.23 -14.47 -23.79
N LEU A 296 29.02 -14.02 -23.45
CA LEU A 296 27.82 -14.84 -23.28
C LEU A 296 26.83 -14.65 -24.42
N GLU A 297 27.26 -14.04 -25.53
CA GLU A 297 26.42 -13.74 -26.67
C GLU A 297 27.06 -14.23 -27.98
N PHE A 298 26.25 -14.88 -28.82
CA PHE A 298 26.62 -15.32 -30.15
C PHE A 298 26.27 -14.25 -31.19
N LYS A 299 27.22 -13.92 -32.06
CA LYS A 299 27.04 -12.90 -33.11
C LYS A 299 26.47 -13.55 -34.38
N CYS A 300 25.26 -13.17 -34.79
CA CYS A 300 24.68 -13.63 -36.06
C CYS A 300 25.54 -13.14 -37.23
N LYS A 301 25.79 -14.04 -38.18
CA LYS A 301 26.85 -13.87 -39.20
C LYS A 301 26.60 -12.75 -40.20
N THR A 302 25.35 -12.52 -40.59
CA THR A 302 24.99 -11.50 -41.61
C THR A 302 24.50 -10.18 -41.05
N THR A 303 23.75 -10.17 -39.95
CA THR A 303 23.16 -8.95 -39.37
C THR A 303 24.02 -8.32 -38.27
N GLY A 304 25.02 -9.04 -37.75
CA GLY A 304 25.86 -8.56 -36.66
C GLY A 304 25.17 -8.45 -35.30
N LYS A 305 23.90 -8.87 -35.18
CA LYS A 305 23.11 -8.89 -33.95
C LYS A 305 23.63 -9.95 -32.97
N CYS A 306 23.69 -9.61 -31.69
CA CYS A 306 24.11 -10.51 -30.60
C CYS A 306 22.88 -11.23 -30.00
N ILE A 307 22.88 -12.56 -29.96
CA ILE A 307 21.89 -13.41 -29.28
C ILE A 307 22.54 -14.13 -28.10
N ASN A 308 21.80 -14.68 -27.14
CA ASN A 308 22.40 -15.36 -25.98
C ASN A 308 23.13 -16.65 -26.40
N ILE A 309 24.27 -16.98 -25.79
CA ILE A 309 25.03 -18.21 -26.10
C ILE A 309 24.27 -19.50 -25.74
N ALA A 310 23.26 -19.42 -24.86
CA ALA A 310 22.36 -20.52 -24.57
C ALA A 310 21.45 -20.88 -25.74
N TRP A 311 21.23 -19.94 -26.67
CA TRP A 311 20.42 -20.08 -27.90
C TRP A 311 21.31 -20.42 -29.10
N LYS A 312 22.39 -21.14 -28.82
CA LYS A 312 23.27 -21.71 -29.84
C LYS A 312 23.19 -23.20 -29.65
N CYS A 313 22.74 -23.92 -30.68
CA CYS A 313 22.56 -25.38 -30.65
C CYS A 313 21.43 -25.85 -29.71
N ASP A 314 20.39 -25.04 -29.53
CA ASP A 314 19.22 -25.43 -28.72
C ASP A 314 18.09 -26.05 -29.57
N GLY A 315 18.28 -26.07 -30.89
CA GLY A 315 17.38 -26.72 -31.85
C GLY A 315 16.37 -25.77 -32.50
N ASP A 316 16.36 -24.49 -32.12
CA ASP A 316 15.51 -23.44 -32.69
C ASP A 316 16.35 -22.43 -33.51
N LYS A 317 15.76 -21.81 -34.54
CA LYS A 317 16.45 -20.81 -35.39
C LYS A 317 16.20 -19.40 -34.87
N ASP A 318 17.07 -18.93 -33.98
CA ASP A 318 16.99 -17.59 -33.36
C ASP A 318 17.75 -16.52 -34.14
N CYS A 319 18.82 -16.90 -34.85
CA CYS A 319 19.37 -16.04 -35.89
C CYS A 319 18.49 -16.11 -37.15
N ARG A 320 18.16 -14.94 -37.74
CA ARG A 320 17.33 -14.86 -38.95
C ARG A 320 17.93 -15.60 -40.16
N ASP A 321 19.25 -15.77 -40.18
CA ASP A 321 19.98 -16.57 -41.18
C ASP A 321 20.18 -18.04 -40.78
N GLY A 322 19.78 -18.44 -39.56
CA GLY A 322 19.95 -19.79 -39.00
C GLY A 322 21.41 -20.15 -38.68
N SER A 323 22.27 -19.16 -38.50
CA SER A 323 23.72 -19.36 -38.27
C SER A 323 24.09 -19.92 -36.89
N ASP A 324 23.15 -19.88 -35.96
CA ASP A 324 23.20 -20.42 -34.60
C ASP A 324 23.12 -21.97 -34.53
N GLU A 325 22.57 -22.62 -35.56
CA GLU A 325 22.26 -24.07 -35.57
C GLU A 325 23.11 -24.91 -36.54
N GLU A 326 24.13 -24.33 -37.20
CA GLU A 326 24.88 -25.04 -38.26
C GLU A 326 26.07 -25.91 -37.78
N ASP A 327 26.49 -25.86 -36.50
CA ASP A 327 27.73 -26.57 -36.05
C ASP A 327 27.69 -27.08 -34.58
N CYS A 328 26.86 -28.11 -34.32
CA CYS A 328 26.45 -28.51 -32.96
C CYS A 328 26.76 -29.96 -32.53
N HIS A 329 27.84 -30.57 -33.04
CA HIS A 329 28.15 -31.98 -32.74
C HIS A 329 29.18 -32.17 -31.60
N ASN A 330 28.72 -32.79 -30.49
CA ASN A 330 29.46 -33.48 -29.40
C ASN A 330 29.96 -32.67 -28.17
N ARG A 331 29.10 -32.53 -27.14
CA ARG A 331 29.52 -32.31 -25.73
C ARG A 331 29.40 -33.62 -24.93
N PRO A 332 30.43 -34.04 -24.15
CA PRO A 332 30.36 -35.24 -23.30
C PRO A 332 29.61 -35.00 -21.96
N CYS A 333 28.74 -35.94 -21.55
CA CYS A 333 27.93 -35.87 -20.30
C CYS A 333 28.75 -36.06 -19.00
N ASP A 334 28.29 -35.45 -17.91
CA ASP A 334 28.92 -35.59 -16.57
C ASP A 334 28.59 -36.95 -15.95
N LYS A 335 29.61 -37.69 -15.49
CA LYS A 335 29.47 -39.05 -14.96
C LYS A 335 28.88 -39.12 -13.55
N GLU A 336 28.91 -38.03 -12.78
CA GLU A 336 28.45 -38.00 -11.39
C GLU A 336 26.96 -37.62 -11.29
N THR A 337 26.50 -36.64 -12.08
CA THR A 337 25.17 -36.03 -11.96
C THR A 337 24.20 -36.41 -13.08
N GLU A 338 24.72 -36.83 -14.25
CA GLU A 338 23.93 -37.05 -15.45
C GLU A 338 23.94 -38.53 -15.88
N TYR A 339 22.86 -38.96 -16.52
CA TYR A 339 22.69 -40.21 -17.23
C TYR A 339 22.78 -39.94 -18.73
N HIS A 340 23.58 -40.75 -19.43
CA HIS A 340 23.81 -40.62 -20.86
C HIS A 340 22.78 -41.48 -21.63
N CYS A 341 21.87 -40.82 -22.35
CA CYS A 341 20.89 -41.45 -23.23
C CYS A 341 21.56 -42.07 -24.46
N HIS A 342 20.92 -43.06 -25.08
CA HIS A 342 21.53 -43.77 -26.21
C HIS A 342 21.65 -42.90 -27.47
N ASN A 343 20.75 -41.92 -27.64
CA ASN A 343 20.80 -40.88 -28.67
C ASN A 343 21.83 -39.76 -28.43
N GLY A 344 22.64 -39.83 -27.36
CA GLY A 344 23.69 -38.86 -27.06
C GLY A 344 23.24 -37.65 -26.23
N LYS A 345 21.98 -37.62 -25.78
CA LYS A 345 21.45 -36.62 -24.83
C LYS A 345 21.89 -36.93 -23.40
N CYS A 346 22.11 -35.91 -22.58
CA CYS A 346 22.42 -36.04 -21.15
C CYS A 346 21.19 -35.63 -20.32
N ILE A 347 20.72 -36.49 -19.42
CA ILE A 347 19.60 -36.21 -18.51
C ILE A 347 20.01 -36.43 -17.05
N SER A 348 19.20 -36.07 -16.05
CA SER A 348 19.57 -36.27 -14.64
C SER A 348 19.47 -37.74 -14.22
N LYS A 349 20.37 -38.22 -13.34
CA LYS A 349 20.31 -39.61 -12.82
C LYS A 349 19.04 -39.96 -12.02
N GLN A 350 18.33 -38.96 -11.50
CA GLN A 350 17.03 -39.19 -10.83
C GLN A 350 15.92 -39.56 -11.82
N TRP A 351 16.07 -39.18 -13.09
CA TRP A 351 15.13 -39.39 -14.19
C TRP A 351 15.45 -40.72 -14.90
N TYR A 352 16.03 -41.66 -14.14
CA TYR A 352 16.36 -43.01 -14.60
C TYR A 352 15.49 -43.99 -13.82
N CYS A 353 14.65 -44.73 -14.54
CA CYS A 353 13.63 -45.64 -14.00
C CYS A 353 12.48 -44.97 -13.21
N ASP A 354 11.92 -43.87 -13.70
CA ASP A 354 10.78 -43.15 -13.11
C ASP A 354 9.46 -43.25 -13.90
N LEU A 355 9.43 -44.05 -14.98
CA LEU A 355 8.26 -44.35 -15.82
C LEU A 355 7.93 -43.27 -16.88
N ASP A 356 8.78 -42.26 -17.05
CA ASP A 356 8.68 -41.24 -18.11
C ASP A 356 9.93 -41.28 -19.02
N ASN A 357 9.75 -41.01 -20.34
CA ASN A 357 10.81 -41.10 -21.35
C ASN A 357 11.44 -39.73 -21.60
N ASP A 358 12.41 -39.37 -20.76
CA ASP A 358 13.09 -38.08 -20.77
C ASP A 358 14.27 -38.03 -21.74
N CYS A 359 14.81 -39.21 -22.05
CA CYS A 359 15.78 -39.39 -23.13
C CYS A 359 15.17 -39.18 -24.52
N GLY A 360 13.85 -39.34 -24.68
CA GLY A 360 13.14 -39.31 -25.97
C GLY A 360 13.25 -40.61 -26.77
N ASP A 361 14.20 -41.49 -26.46
CA ASP A 361 14.41 -42.80 -27.10
C ASP A 361 14.17 -44.02 -26.16
N HIS A 362 13.65 -43.78 -24.95
CA HIS A 362 13.37 -44.75 -23.86
C HIS A 362 14.61 -45.43 -23.25
N SER A 363 15.79 -44.86 -23.43
CA SER A 363 17.04 -45.42 -22.90
C SER A 363 17.14 -45.40 -21.37
N ASP A 364 16.43 -44.47 -20.76
CA ASP A 364 16.27 -44.24 -19.33
C ASP A 364 15.32 -45.22 -18.63
N GLU A 365 14.57 -46.02 -19.40
CA GLU A 365 13.51 -46.90 -18.89
C GLU A 365 13.66 -48.40 -19.22
N PRO A 366 14.84 -49.03 -19.02
CA PRO A 366 15.02 -50.44 -19.36
C PRO A 366 14.19 -51.34 -18.42
N ALA A 367 13.10 -51.89 -18.96
CA ALA A 367 12.09 -52.65 -18.23
C ALA A 367 12.64 -53.82 -17.37
N PHE A 368 13.80 -54.39 -17.67
CA PHE A 368 14.41 -55.46 -16.86
C PHE A 368 15.15 -54.95 -15.61
N LEU A 369 15.84 -53.81 -15.72
CA LEU A 369 16.68 -53.25 -14.65
C LEU A 369 15.85 -52.46 -13.63
N CYS A 370 14.84 -51.72 -14.08
CA CYS A 370 13.98 -50.91 -13.21
C CYS A 370 13.06 -51.75 -12.30
N ARG A 371 12.85 -53.04 -12.62
CA ARG A 371 11.97 -53.94 -11.85
C ARG A 371 12.47 -54.29 -10.45
N GLN A 372 13.79 -54.29 -10.23
CA GLN A 372 14.42 -54.76 -8.98
C GLN A 372 14.64 -53.65 -7.93
N LYS A 373 14.27 -52.41 -8.21
CA LYS A 373 14.43 -51.28 -7.29
C LYS A 373 13.27 -51.27 -6.27
N ASN A 374 13.60 -51.32 -4.97
CA ASN A 374 12.63 -51.20 -3.87
C ASN A 374 12.34 -49.73 -3.55
N CYS A 375 11.10 -49.43 -3.16
CA CYS A 375 10.68 -48.09 -2.76
C CYS A 375 11.20 -47.73 -1.35
N THR A 376 11.32 -46.44 -1.06
CA THR A 376 11.72 -45.89 0.24
C THR A 376 10.62 -46.07 1.30
N GLU A 377 10.96 -45.97 2.59
CA GLU A 377 10.01 -46.17 3.71
C GLU A 377 8.84 -45.16 3.64
N GLY A 378 7.60 -45.65 3.80
CA GLY A 378 6.36 -44.86 3.60
C GLY A 378 5.83 -44.81 2.15
N TRP A 379 6.55 -45.40 1.20
CA TRP A 379 6.16 -45.51 -0.20
C TRP A 379 5.93 -46.98 -0.59
N ARG A 380 4.85 -47.24 -1.31
CA ARG A 380 4.42 -48.57 -1.74
C ARG A 380 4.42 -48.66 -3.26
N LYS A 381 4.92 -49.77 -3.78
CA LYS A 381 4.94 -50.05 -5.21
C LYS A 381 3.54 -50.35 -5.72
N CYS A 382 3.19 -49.81 -6.88
CA CYS A 382 1.91 -50.08 -7.53
C CYS A 382 1.70 -51.59 -7.80
N PRO A 383 0.50 -52.16 -7.53
CA PRO A 383 0.23 -53.58 -7.71
C PRO A 383 0.19 -54.01 -9.19
N GLY A 384 1.33 -54.41 -9.75
CA GLY A 384 1.39 -54.92 -11.12
C GLY A 384 2.73 -55.56 -11.47
N ARG A 385 2.75 -56.57 -12.35
CA ARG A 385 4.00 -57.23 -12.77
C ARG A 385 4.91 -56.35 -13.64
N THR A 386 4.35 -55.31 -14.25
CA THR A 386 5.04 -54.37 -15.15
C THR A 386 5.14 -52.96 -14.59
N ASN A 387 4.42 -52.66 -13.51
CA ASN A 387 4.36 -51.33 -12.92
C ASN A 387 5.39 -51.22 -11.79
N TYR A 388 6.43 -50.41 -12.00
CA TYR A 388 7.50 -50.16 -11.02
C TYR A 388 7.45 -48.76 -10.42
N ARG A 389 6.32 -48.07 -10.60
CA ARG A 389 6.01 -46.79 -9.97
C ARG A 389 5.86 -46.99 -8.45
N CYS A 390 6.55 -46.15 -7.69
CA CYS A 390 6.42 -46.06 -6.25
C CYS A 390 5.48 -44.88 -5.94
N ILE A 391 4.37 -45.14 -5.25
CA ILE A 391 3.47 -44.10 -4.77
C ILE A 391 3.37 -44.15 -3.25
N PRO A 392 3.16 -43.04 -2.55
CA PRO A 392 2.93 -43.06 -1.10
C PRO A 392 1.75 -43.96 -0.70
N GLU A 393 1.87 -44.65 0.44
CA GLU A 393 0.86 -45.66 0.84
C GLU A 393 -0.56 -45.09 1.06
N TRP A 394 -0.68 -43.79 1.32
CA TRP A 394 -1.95 -43.08 1.53
C TRP A 394 -2.68 -42.67 0.24
N LEU A 395 -2.06 -42.82 -0.94
CA LEU A 395 -2.70 -42.60 -2.25
C LEU A 395 -3.51 -43.82 -2.74
N PHE A 396 -3.49 -44.94 -2.01
CA PHE A 396 -4.35 -46.07 -2.36
C PHE A 396 -5.80 -45.82 -1.95
N CYS A 397 -6.71 -45.91 -2.93
CA CYS A 397 -8.15 -45.74 -2.76
C CYS A 397 -8.54 -44.31 -2.35
N ASP A 398 -7.85 -43.34 -2.96
CA ASP A 398 -8.10 -41.91 -2.79
C ASP A 398 -9.09 -41.35 -3.83
N GLY A 399 -9.48 -42.17 -4.81
CA GLY A 399 -10.41 -41.85 -5.88
C GLY A 399 -9.73 -41.41 -7.18
N LYS A 400 -8.40 -41.44 -7.26
CA LYS A 400 -7.60 -41.09 -8.43
C LYS A 400 -6.70 -42.26 -8.83
N ASP A 401 -6.50 -42.42 -10.13
CA ASP A 401 -5.60 -43.43 -10.68
C ASP A 401 -4.15 -42.92 -10.66
N ASP A 402 -3.49 -43.05 -9.51
CA ASP A 402 -2.10 -42.62 -9.30
C ASP A 402 -1.09 -43.68 -9.77
N CYS A 403 -1.52 -44.93 -9.87
CA CYS A 403 -0.76 -46.02 -10.46
C CYS A 403 -0.80 -46.06 -12.01
N ARG A 404 -1.61 -45.22 -12.67
CA ARG A 404 -1.87 -45.16 -14.13
C ARG A 404 -2.48 -46.45 -14.73
N ASP A 405 -2.65 -47.51 -13.95
CA ASP A 405 -3.30 -48.77 -14.31
C ASP A 405 -4.54 -49.07 -13.43
N ASN A 406 -4.92 -48.10 -12.59
CA ASN A 406 -6.07 -48.09 -11.68
C ASN A 406 -6.04 -49.23 -10.65
N THR A 407 -4.86 -49.78 -10.38
CA THR A 407 -4.68 -50.91 -9.46
C THR A 407 -4.68 -50.49 -8.00
N ASP A 408 -4.32 -49.25 -7.73
CA ASP A 408 -4.42 -48.56 -6.44
C ASP A 408 -5.85 -48.35 -5.96
N GLU A 409 -6.80 -48.15 -6.88
CA GLU A 409 -8.22 -47.95 -6.57
C GLU A 409 -9.04 -49.25 -6.48
N GLN A 410 -8.41 -50.41 -6.71
CA GLN A 410 -9.12 -51.69 -6.62
C GLN A 410 -9.40 -52.08 -5.16
N PRO A 411 -10.63 -52.57 -4.85
CA PRO A 411 -11.05 -52.89 -3.48
C PRO A 411 -10.14 -53.90 -2.76
N GLU A 412 -9.44 -54.75 -3.51
CA GLU A 412 -8.54 -55.79 -2.99
C GLU A 412 -7.21 -55.23 -2.48
N ASN A 413 -6.79 -54.05 -2.99
CA ASN A 413 -5.53 -53.38 -2.67
C ASN A 413 -5.71 -52.21 -1.69
N CYS A 414 -6.96 -51.89 -1.33
CA CYS A 414 -7.29 -50.88 -0.33
C CYS A 414 -6.91 -51.35 1.09
N PRO A 415 -6.42 -50.43 1.96
CA PRO A 415 -6.24 -50.72 3.38
C PRO A 415 -7.57 -51.13 4.05
N LYS A 416 -7.56 -52.15 4.93
CA LYS A 416 -8.76 -52.59 5.68
C LYS A 416 -8.93 -51.79 6.97
N CYS A 417 -10.15 -51.30 7.23
CA CYS A 417 -10.46 -50.50 8.43
C CYS A 417 -10.40 -51.36 9.71
N HIS A 418 -9.91 -50.81 10.82
CA HIS A 418 -9.94 -51.48 12.12
C HIS A 418 -11.35 -51.43 12.74
N GLU A 419 -11.87 -52.58 13.23
CA GLU A 419 -13.25 -52.72 13.74
C GLU A 419 -13.59 -51.82 14.96
N ASN A 420 -12.60 -51.25 15.63
CA ASN A 420 -12.79 -50.34 16.76
C ASN A 420 -12.02 -49.04 16.54
N GLY A 421 -12.49 -48.18 15.63
CA GLY A 421 -12.05 -46.79 15.61
C GLY A 421 -11.92 -46.09 14.26
N ASP A 422 -12.19 -46.71 13.12
CA ASP A 422 -12.09 -46.02 11.83
C ASP A 422 -13.48 -45.74 11.24
N PHE A 423 -13.71 -44.52 10.76
CA PHE A 423 -14.91 -44.15 10.00
C PHE A 423 -14.74 -44.54 8.53
N GLN A 424 -15.62 -45.40 8.04
CA GLN A 424 -15.62 -45.82 6.64
C GLN A 424 -16.54 -44.92 5.82
N CYS A 425 -15.97 -44.17 4.88
CA CYS A 425 -16.75 -43.36 3.93
C CYS A 425 -17.50 -44.26 2.92
N ASN A 426 -18.53 -43.72 2.24
CA ASN A 426 -19.35 -44.44 1.25
C ASN A 426 -18.55 -45.02 0.06
N ASN A 427 -17.37 -44.49 -0.22
CA ASN A 427 -16.40 -45.01 -1.20
C ASN A 427 -15.45 -46.08 -0.62
N ARG A 428 -15.72 -46.58 0.60
CA ARG A 428 -14.95 -47.59 1.34
C ARG A 428 -13.56 -47.15 1.83
N ARG A 429 -13.23 -45.86 1.75
CA ARG A 429 -12.02 -45.28 2.37
C ARG A 429 -12.14 -45.28 3.89
N CYS A 430 -11.11 -45.79 4.57
CA CYS A 430 -11.04 -45.81 6.03
C CYS A 430 -10.38 -44.53 6.55
N ILE A 431 -11.09 -43.78 7.40
CA ILE A 431 -10.58 -42.58 8.05
C ILE A 431 -10.46 -42.88 9.56
N PRO A 432 -9.26 -42.89 10.14
CA PRO A 432 -9.11 -43.13 11.57
C PRO A 432 -9.77 -42.06 12.42
N ASN A 433 -10.44 -42.45 13.51
CA ASN A 433 -11.06 -41.51 14.45
C ASN A 433 -9.97 -40.71 15.20
N LEU A 434 -9.99 -39.39 14.98
CA LEU A 434 -8.92 -38.43 15.32
C LEU A 434 -8.78 -38.11 16.82
N ASP A 435 -9.64 -38.68 17.67
CA ASP A 435 -9.62 -38.41 19.12
C ASP A 435 -8.72 -39.36 19.92
N LYS A 436 -8.10 -40.37 19.29
CA LYS A 436 -7.18 -41.30 19.98
C LYS A 436 -5.85 -41.59 19.26
N LEU A 437 -5.45 -40.77 18.28
CA LEU A 437 -4.15 -40.91 17.60
C LEU A 437 -3.15 -39.83 18.04
N ASP A 438 -1.89 -40.24 18.18
CA ASP A 438 -0.81 -39.38 18.67
C ASP A 438 -0.38 -38.33 17.63
N GLY A 439 0.11 -37.19 18.10
CA GLY A 439 0.15 -35.90 17.39
C GLY A 439 0.91 -35.84 16.05
N LYS A 440 1.69 -36.87 15.70
CA LYS A 440 2.40 -36.95 14.40
C LYS A 440 1.49 -37.33 13.22
N GLN A 441 0.42 -38.09 13.41
CA GLN A 441 -0.46 -38.54 12.31
C GLN A 441 -1.56 -37.55 11.93
N ARG A 442 -1.89 -36.61 12.83
CA ARG A 442 -2.85 -35.52 12.58
C ARG A 442 -2.36 -34.48 11.56
N TYR A 443 -1.04 -34.33 11.43
CA TYR A 443 -0.44 -33.29 10.57
C TYR A 443 -0.27 -33.73 9.10
N ILE A 444 -0.15 -35.03 8.82
CA ILE A 444 0.00 -35.53 7.44
C ILE A 444 -1.35 -35.48 6.68
N PHE A 445 -2.47 -35.68 7.39
CA PHE A 445 -3.80 -35.69 6.76
C PHE A 445 -4.36 -34.30 6.40
N ASN A 446 -3.87 -33.23 7.02
CA ASN A 446 -4.25 -31.84 6.69
C ASN A 446 -3.47 -31.26 5.50
N TRP A 447 -2.62 -32.05 4.83
CA TRP A 447 -1.59 -31.52 3.92
C TRP A 447 -1.72 -31.93 2.43
N LEU A 448 -2.76 -32.67 1.99
CA LEU A 448 -2.71 -33.39 0.70
C LEU A 448 -3.95 -33.39 -0.23
N ILE A 449 -4.74 -32.29 -0.33
CA ILE A 449 -5.65 -32.09 -1.49
C ILE A 449 -5.68 -30.60 -1.92
N PRO A 450 -5.13 -30.23 -3.09
CA PRO A 450 -5.49 -29.00 -3.80
C PRO A 450 -6.48 -29.32 -4.94
N PHE A 451 -7.43 -28.41 -5.16
CA PHE A 451 -8.54 -28.41 -6.13
C PHE A 451 -9.81 -29.21 -5.75
N VAL A 452 -10.68 -28.59 -4.94
CA VAL A 452 -12.06 -28.17 -5.32
C VAL A 452 -12.46 -27.04 -4.34
N THR A 453 -12.97 -25.93 -4.90
CA THR A 453 -13.39 -24.65 -4.23
C THR A 453 -12.30 -23.92 -3.45
N HIS A 454 -12.08 -22.63 -3.77
CA HIS A 454 -11.07 -21.80 -3.11
C HIS A 454 -11.37 -21.68 -1.61
N ASP A 455 -10.58 -22.36 -0.78
CA ASP A 455 -10.61 -22.22 0.68
C ASP A 455 -10.27 -20.76 1.06
N GLY A 456 -11.17 -20.15 1.82
CA GLY A 456 -11.04 -18.77 2.29
C GLY A 456 -12.03 -17.77 1.70
N GLN A 457 -13.01 -18.17 0.87
CA GLN A 457 -14.11 -17.28 0.47
C GLN A 457 -15.50 -17.85 0.81
N PHE A 458 -16.28 -17.09 1.59
CA PHE A 458 -17.68 -17.33 1.88
C PHE A 458 -18.56 -16.65 0.81
N GLN A 459 -19.39 -17.44 0.13
CA GLN A 459 -20.36 -16.90 -0.83
C GLN A 459 -21.63 -16.48 -0.07
N CYS A 460 -21.91 -15.18 -0.09
CA CYS A 460 -23.16 -14.60 0.37
C CYS A 460 -24.35 -15.22 -0.39
N SER A 461 -25.52 -15.36 0.24
CA SER A 461 -26.72 -15.88 -0.44
C SER A 461 -27.20 -14.97 -1.59
N SER A 462 -26.78 -13.70 -1.61
CA SER A 462 -26.94 -12.75 -2.71
C SER A 462 -26.06 -13.02 -3.94
N GLY A 463 -25.10 -13.95 -3.85
CA GLY A 463 -24.21 -14.39 -4.94
C GLY A 463 -22.83 -13.73 -4.94
N HIS A 464 -22.59 -12.73 -4.07
CA HIS A 464 -21.28 -12.09 -3.86
C HIS A 464 -20.35 -12.97 -3.01
N CYS A 465 -19.03 -12.95 -3.23
CA CYS A 465 -18.07 -13.70 -2.41
C CYS A 465 -17.27 -12.76 -1.50
N ILE A 466 -17.29 -13.03 -0.20
CA ILE A 466 -16.43 -12.37 0.80
C ILE A 466 -15.39 -13.36 1.31
N GLN A 467 -14.33 -12.90 1.97
CA GLN A 467 -13.33 -13.79 2.57
C GLN A 467 -13.88 -14.49 3.82
N GLU A 468 -13.47 -15.72 4.12
CA GLU A 468 -14.04 -16.56 5.19
C GLU A 468 -13.87 -15.98 6.60
N HIS A 469 -12.86 -15.12 6.81
CA HIS A 469 -12.68 -14.41 8.09
C HIS A 469 -13.68 -13.28 8.33
N PHE A 470 -14.42 -12.86 7.29
CA PHE A 470 -15.54 -11.92 7.38
C PHE A 470 -16.87 -12.63 7.66
N ARG A 471 -16.85 -13.96 7.85
CA ARG A 471 -17.99 -14.71 8.35
C ARG A 471 -17.97 -14.67 9.87
N CYS A 472 -19.07 -14.24 10.50
CA CYS A 472 -19.22 -14.18 11.95
C CYS A 472 -18.23 -13.24 12.64
N ASP A 473 -17.90 -12.13 11.99
CA ASP A 473 -16.98 -11.14 12.54
C ASP A 473 -17.69 -10.04 13.35
N GLY A 474 -19.02 -9.98 13.28
CA GLY A 474 -19.89 -9.02 13.95
C GLY A 474 -20.18 -7.77 13.11
N GLU A 475 -19.72 -7.72 11.86
CA GLU A 475 -19.91 -6.63 10.89
C GLU A 475 -20.65 -7.15 9.65
N ARG A 476 -21.49 -6.32 9.01
CA ARG A 476 -22.19 -6.71 7.79
C ARG A 476 -21.28 -6.51 6.58
N ASN A 477 -20.77 -7.62 6.04
CA ASN A 477 -19.90 -7.63 4.87
C ASN A 477 -20.61 -8.25 3.65
N CYS A 478 -21.64 -9.05 3.85
CA CYS A 478 -22.62 -9.42 2.82
C CYS A 478 -23.81 -8.44 2.75
N HIS A 479 -24.22 -8.06 1.54
CA HIS A 479 -25.39 -7.19 1.31
C HIS A 479 -26.70 -7.76 1.91
N ASP A 480 -26.77 -9.07 2.09
CA ASP A 480 -27.91 -9.85 2.57
C ASP A 480 -27.73 -10.41 4.00
N LEU A 481 -26.70 -9.97 4.75
CA LEU A 481 -26.35 -10.42 6.12
C LEU A 481 -26.02 -11.92 6.26
N SER A 482 -25.89 -12.66 5.16
CA SER A 482 -25.64 -14.11 5.18
C SER A 482 -24.38 -14.52 5.94
N ASP A 483 -23.43 -13.61 6.05
CA ASP A 483 -22.16 -13.78 6.75
C ASP A 483 -22.27 -13.80 8.28
N GLU A 484 -23.30 -13.16 8.83
CA GLU A 484 -23.52 -13.04 10.28
C GLU A 484 -24.64 -13.95 10.80
N LEU A 485 -25.17 -14.84 9.94
CA LEU A 485 -26.18 -15.82 10.31
C LEU A 485 -25.54 -17.17 10.69
N ASP A 486 -26.04 -17.78 11.78
CA ASP A 486 -25.65 -19.11 12.27
C ASP A 486 -24.16 -19.23 12.69
N CYS A 487 -23.76 -18.34 13.60
CA CYS A 487 -22.40 -18.20 14.10
C CYS A 487 -22.18 -18.92 15.44
N PRO A 488 -20.97 -19.43 15.74
CA PRO A 488 -20.64 -19.90 17.08
C PRO A 488 -20.33 -18.73 18.04
N PRO A 489 -20.61 -18.84 19.36
CA PRO A 489 -20.28 -17.80 20.33
C PRO A 489 -18.77 -17.53 20.41
N ARG A 490 -18.36 -16.25 20.37
CA ARG A 490 -16.95 -15.82 20.26
C ARG A 490 -16.34 -15.38 21.60
N TYR A 491 -17.16 -15.07 22.61
CA TYR A 491 -16.74 -14.58 23.92
C TYR A 491 -17.27 -15.45 25.09
N PRO A 492 -16.61 -15.43 26.27
CA PRO A 492 -17.05 -16.20 27.43
C PRO A 492 -18.48 -15.82 27.87
N GLY A 493 -19.31 -16.83 28.13
CA GLY A 493 -20.72 -16.63 28.54
C GLY A 493 -21.72 -16.59 27.38
N ASP A 494 -21.50 -17.38 26.32
CA ASP A 494 -22.36 -17.49 25.14
C ASP A 494 -22.65 -16.15 24.41
N ARG A 495 -21.71 -15.21 24.50
CA ARG A 495 -21.79 -13.89 23.86
C ARG A 495 -21.11 -13.86 22.49
N TYR A 496 -21.71 -13.14 21.56
CA TYR A 496 -21.22 -12.99 20.18
C TYR A 496 -20.42 -11.69 20.02
N CYS A 497 -20.84 -10.63 20.71
CA CYS A 497 -20.17 -9.33 20.72
C CYS A 497 -19.30 -9.16 21.97
N ARG A 498 -18.29 -8.30 21.85
CA ARG A 498 -17.43 -7.90 22.98
C ARG A 498 -18.26 -7.19 24.05
N GLU A 499 -17.88 -7.25 25.33
CA GLU A 499 -18.64 -6.66 26.44
C GLU A 499 -18.97 -5.16 26.30
N GLU A 500 -18.23 -4.44 25.46
CA GLU A 500 -18.39 -3.00 25.22
C GLU A 500 -19.38 -2.67 24.08
N LYS A 501 -19.89 -3.69 23.37
CA LYS A 501 -20.84 -3.57 22.25
C LYS A 501 -22.19 -4.21 22.60
N PHE A 502 -23.26 -3.67 22.04
CA PHE A 502 -24.60 -4.27 22.15
C PHE A 502 -24.76 -5.36 21.09
N GLN A 503 -25.30 -6.51 21.52
CA GLN A 503 -25.56 -7.65 20.65
C GLN A 503 -27.03 -7.62 20.21
N CYS A 504 -27.26 -7.44 18.92
CA CYS A 504 -28.58 -7.54 18.30
C CYS A 504 -29.08 -9.00 18.28
N ASP A 505 -30.39 -9.22 18.13
CA ASP A 505 -30.95 -10.58 18.08
C ASP A 505 -30.53 -11.33 16.80
N ASN A 506 -30.21 -10.61 15.73
CA ASN A 506 -29.61 -11.14 14.50
C ASN A 506 -28.07 -11.26 14.56
N HIS A 507 -27.47 -11.20 15.75
CA HIS A 507 -26.03 -11.33 16.00
C HIS A 507 -25.13 -10.20 15.48
N LEU A 508 -25.70 -9.11 14.95
CA LEU A 508 -24.95 -7.90 14.62
C LEU A 508 -24.46 -7.19 15.88
N CYS A 509 -23.24 -6.64 15.83
CA CYS A 509 -22.63 -5.95 16.96
C CYS A 509 -22.64 -4.43 16.76
N VAL A 510 -23.58 -3.74 17.39
CA VAL A 510 -23.67 -2.27 17.36
C VAL A 510 -22.96 -1.66 18.57
N GLU A 511 -22.49 -0.42 18.44
CA GLU A 511 -21.84 0.27 19.55
C GLU A 511 -22.87 0.62 20.63
N MET A 512 -22.47 0.69 21.91
CA MET A 512 -23.39 1.08 23.00
C MET A 512 -23.99 2.49 22.83
N ARG A 513 -23.43 3.32 21.93
CA ARG A 513 -23.98 4.63 21.55
C ARG A 513 -25.14 4.54 20.56
N ASP A 514 -25.25 3.45 19.83
CA ASP A 514 -26.29 3.21 18.82
C ASP A 514 -27.49 2.46 19.45
N LEU A 515 -27.49 2.31 20.79
CA LEU A 515 -28.57 1.71 21.55
C LEU A 515 -29.62 2.76 21.94
N CYS A 516 -30.90 2.50 21.61
CA CYS A 516 -32.03 3.36 21.95
C CYS A 516 -31.87 4.82 21.48
N ASP A 517 -31.26 5.01 20.31
CA ASP A 517 -30.98 6.30 19.71
C ASP A 517 -32.04 6.76 18.69
N GLY A 518 -33.06 5.94 18.48
CA GLY A 518 -34.16 6.19 17.56
C GLY A 518 -33.93 5.72 16.14
N SER A 519 -32.84 5.00 15.87
CA SER A 519 -32.57 4.42 14.56
C SER A 519 -32.32 2.92 14.66
N ASN A 520 -32.84 2.17 13.69
CA ASN A 520 -32.70 0.72 13.64
C ASN A 520 -31.36 0.35 12.99
N ASP A 521 -30.29 0.37 13.79
CA ASP A 521 -28.93 -0.01 13.40
C ASP A 521 -28.73 -1.53 13.40
N CYS A 522 -29.50 -2.24 14.22
CA CYS A 522 -29.56 -3.70 14.18
C CYS A 522 -30.28 -4.25 12.94
N TYR A 523 -31.02 -3.42 12.20
CA TYR A 523 -31.94 -3.78 11.10
C TYR A 523 -33.08 -4.74 11.48
N ASP A 524 -33.03 -5.38 12.65
CA ASP A 524 -34.08 -6.19 13.27
C ASP A 524 -34.82 -5.46 14.42
N ASN A 525 -34.45 -4.20 14.69
CA ASN A 525 -34.99 -3.32 15.71
C ASN A 525 -34.78 -3.82 17.16
N SER A 526 -33.74 -4.63 17.39
CA SER A 526 -33.37 -5.12 18.73
C SER A 526 -32.76 -4.06 19.63
N ASP A 527 -32.04 -3.11 19.03
CA ASP A 527 -31.48 -1.91 19.65
C ASP A 527 -32.54 -0.91 20.12
N GLU A 528 -33.64 -0.79 19.37
CA GLU A 528 -34.75 0.14 19.64
C GLU A 528 -35.93 -0.52 20.38
N ARG A 529 -35.68 -1.64 21.06
CA ARG A 529 -36.74 -2.40 21.74
C ARG A 529 -37.25 -1.68 22.98
N GLU A 530 -38.57 -1.44 23.03
CA GLU A 530 -39.24 -0.70 24.11
C GLU A 530 -38.96 -1.25 25.52
N SER A 531 -38.87 -2.59 25.67
CA SER A 531 -38.55 -3.24 26.94
C SER A 531 -37.11 -3.02 27.43
N LEU A 532 -36.18 -2.73 26.52
CA LEU A 532 -34.77 -2.45 26.82
C LEU A 532 -34.56 -0.96 27.10
N CYS A 533 -35.14 -0.09 26.27
CA CYS A 533 -34.97 1.35 26.33
C CYS A 533 -35.69 2.02 27.51
N SER A 534 -36.76 1.41 28.02
CA SER A 534 -37.50 1.92 29.18
C SER A 534 -36.70 1.98 30.49
N ASN A 535 -35.62 1.20 30.62
CA ASN A 535 -34.75 1.19 31.80
C ASN A 535 -33.32 1.67 31.48
N TYR A 536 -33.09 2.19 30.27
CA TYR A 536 -31.80 2.69 29.83
C TYR A 536 -31.61 4.16 30.25
N THR A 537 -30.43 4.51 30.75
CA THR A 537 -30.10 5.88 31.16
C THR A 537 -29.04 6.44 30.22
N CYS A 538 -29.41 7.47 29.47
CA CYS A 538 -28.52 8.11 28.52
C CYS A 538 -27.39 8.84 29.25
N ASN A 539 -26.22 8.91 28.65
CA ASN A 539 -25.16 9.80 29.14
C ASN A 539 -25.54 11.27 28.86
N THR A 540 -26.04 11.97 29.88
CA THR A 540 -26.59 13.34 29.79
C THR A 540 -25.56 14.43 29.47
N LEU A 541 -24.26 14.11 29.42
CA LEU A 541 -23.21 15.03 28.98
C LEU A 541 -23.15 15.19 27.45
N ARG A 542 -23.73 14.26 26.67
CA ARG A 542 -23.60 14.21 25.20
C ARG A 542 -24.91 13.98 24.44
N ARG A 543 -25.97 13.57 25.15
CA ARG A 543 -27.30 13.27 24.59
C ARG A 543 -28.39 13.80 25.51
N PHE A 544 -29.56 14.08 24.93
CA PHE A 544 -30.76 14.43 25.67
C PHE A 544 -31.61 13.17 25.86
N GLN A 545 -32.01 12.90 27.09
CA GLN A 545 -32.92 11.81 27.41
C GLN A 545 -34.36 12.34 27.36
N CYS A 546 -35.14 11.81 26.43
CA CYS A 546 -36.58 12.06 26.29
C CYS A 546 -37.36 11.52 27.49
N ASN A 547 -38.62 11.94 27.68
CA ASN A 547 -39.44 11.46 28.79
C ASN A 547 -39.83 9.97 28.64
N ASN A 548 -39.90 9.47 27.40
CA ASN A 548 -40.03 8.05 27.06
C ASN A 548 -38.71 7.25 27.18
N HIS A 549 -37.66 7.82 27.79
CA HIS A 549 -36.32 7.23 27.98
C HIS A 549 -35.50 6.99 26.69
N LYS A 550 -35.97 7.47 25.53
CA LYS A 550 -35.20 7.48 24.27
C LYS A 550 -34.05 8.50 24.33
N CYS A 551 -32.94 8.22 23.66
CA CYS A 551 -31.73 9.04 23.70
C CYS A 551 -31.49 9.77 22.38
N ILE A 552 -31.92 11.03 22.27
CA ILE A 552 -31.64 11.83 21.06
C ILE A 552 -30.32 12.63 21.21
N PRO A 553 -29.61 12.89 20.11
CA PRO A 553 -28.50 13.84 20.10
C PRO A 553 -28.90 15.26 20.53
N LEU A 554 -28.00 15.97 21.22
CA LEU A 554 -28.25 17.34 21.73
C LEU A 554 -28.66 18.37 20.64
N TYR A 555 -28.29 18.14 19.38
CA TYR A 555 -28.65 19.04 18.28
C TYR A 555 -30.10 18.88 17.80
N GLN A 556 -30.73 17.73 18.08
CA GLN A 556 -32.15 17.45 17.77
C GLN A 556 -33.09 18.00 18.84
N LYS A 557 -32.53 18.70 19.83
CA LYS A 557 -33.29 19.39 20.85
C LYS A 557 -33.69 20.75 20.30
N CYS A 558 -34.98 21.02 20.16
CA CYS A 558 -35.53 22.29 19.69
C CYS A 558 -35.19 22.60 18.21
N ASP A 559 -35.19 21.59 17.36
CA ASP A 559 -35.01 21.74 15.92
C ASP A 559 -36.34 21.85 15.14
N GLY A 560 -37.47 21.80 15.86
CA GLY A 560 -38.83 21.93 15.31
C GLY A 560 -39.44 20.60 14.85
N ILE A 561 -38.76 19.48 15.10
CA ILE A 561 -39.19 18.13 14.73
C ILE A 561 -39.26 17.29 16.02
N ASP A 562 -40.35 16.53 16.20
CA ASP A 562 -40.50 15.63 17.36
C ASP A 562 -39.68 14.35 17.13
N ASN A 563 -38.39 14.40 17.43
CA ASN A 563 -37.44 13.31 17.29
C ASN A 563 -37.55 12.30 18.44
N CYS A 564 -37.98 12.77 19.62
CA CYS A 564 -38.34 11.92 20.75
C CYS A 564 -39.58 11.06 20.46
N GLY A 565 -40.51 11.53 19.62
CA GLY A 565 -41.82 10.91 19.34
C GLY A 565 -42.85 11.13 20.45
N ASP A 566 -42.47 11.78 21.54
CA ASP A 566 -43.32 12.13 22.69
C ASP A 566 -43.40 13.67 22.93
N GLY A 567 -42.77 14.47 22.05
CA GLY A 567 -42.71 15.92 22.10
C GLY A 567 -41.82 16.52 23.20
N SER A 568 -41.00 15.70 23.87
CA SER A 568 -40.16 16.15 25.00
C SER A 568 -38.99 17.04 24.59
N ASP A 569 -38.48 16.83 23.39
CA ASP A 569 -37.41 17.60 22.76
C ASP A 569 -37.88 18.94 22.17
N GLU A 570 -39.17 19.03 21.79
CA GLU A 570 -39.80 20.21 21.22
C GLU A 570 -40.72 20.96 22.21
N ASN A 571 -40.56 20.69 23.51
CA ASN A 571 -41.41 21.31 24.52
C ASN A 571 -41.16 22.82 24.64
N ASN A 572 -42.06 23.57 24.00
CA ASN A 572 -42.02 25.02 23.84
C ASN A 572 -42.22 25.82 25.15
N MET A 573 -42.61 25.16 26.24
CA MET A 573 -42.86 25.83 27.53
C MET A 573 -41.65 25.89 28.47
N THR A 574 -40.60 25.08 28.25
CA THR A 574 -39.44 24.98 29.16
C THR A 574 -38.08 24.82 28.47
N ILE A 575 -38.03 24.30 27.24
CA ILE A 575 -36.77 23.84 26.63
C ILE A 575 -36.42 24.62 25.35
N CYS A 576 -37.42 25.04 24.55
CA CYS A 576 -37.23 25.50 23.17
C CYS A 576 -37.63 26.95 22.87
N SER A 577 -37.54 27.84 23.86
CA SER A 577 -38.08 29.21 23.76
C SER A 577 -37.43 30.15 22.72
N HIS A 578 -36.51 29.69 21.84
CA HIS A 578 -35.65 30.57 21.01
C HIS A 578 -35.30 30.13 19.57
N ARG A 579 -36.10 29.36 18.81
CA ARG A 579 -35.80 29.12 17.37
C ARG A 579 -36.99 29.36 16.40
N PRO A 580 -36.86 30.23 15.36
CA PRO A 580 -37.98 30.63 14.49
C PRO A 580 -38.14 29.82 13.19
N ARG A 581 -39.41 29.68 12.78
CA ARG A 581 -39.91 29.03 11.55
C ARG A 581 -39.82 29.96 10.31
N PRO A 582 -39.57 29.44 9.08
CA PRO A 582 -39.57 30.24 7.85
C PRO A 582 -40.97 30.72 7.41
N CYS A 583 -41.03 31.96 6.89
CA CYS A 583 -42.27 32.70 6.56
C CYS A 583 -42.92 32.27 5.24
N ILE A 584 -44.26 32.29 5.18
CA ILE A 584 -45.05 31.94 3.99
C ILE A 584 -45.33 33.20 3.12
N PHE A 585 -45.71 33.01 1.85
CA PHE A 585 -45.90 34.01 0.77
C PHE A 585 -46.73 35.30 1.08
N ASN A 586 -47.34 35.43 2.27
CA ASN A 586 -48.11 36.61 2.70
C ASN A 586 -47.63 37.22 4.04
N GLU A 587 -46.46 36.82 4.51
CA GLU A 587 -45.85 37.25 5.76
C GLU A 587 -44.57 38.07 5.51
N PHE A 588 -44.40 39.16 6.24
CA PHE A 588 -43.18 39.98 6.30
C PHE A 588 -42.19 39.35 7.27
N ARG A 589 -40.92 39.26 6.85
CA ARG A 589 -39.83 38.73 7.67
C ARG A 589 -39.10 39.88 8.36
N CYS A 590 -39.21 39.92 9.68
CA CYS A 590 -38.49 40.84 10.57
C CYS A 590 -36.97 40.59 10.52
N ALA A 591 -36.14 41.56 10.97
CA ALA A 591 -34.68 41.40 10.97
C ALA A 591 -34.20 40.28 11.92
N ASN A 592 -34.93 40.03 13.01
CA ASN A 592 -34.76 38.90 13.94
C ASN A 592 -35.33 37.57 13.40
N GLN A 593 -35.72 37.53 12.12
CA GLN A 593 -36.27 36.37 11.42
C GLN A 593 -37.64 35.89 11.93
N LYS A 594 -38.38 36.70 12.69
CA LYS A 594 -39.79 36.47 13.02
C LYS A 594 -40.68 36.82 11.82
N CYS A 595 -41.78 36.10 11.63
CA CYS A 595 -42.73 36.32 10.53
C CYS A 595 -43.99 37.02 11.06
N ILE A 596 -44.38 38.14 10.46
CA ILE A 596 -45.60 38.90 10.79
C ILE A 596 -46.46 39.10 9.54
N GLY A 597 -47.76 39.36 9.69
CA GLY A 597 -48.64 39.61 8.54
C GLY A 597 -48.31 40.92 7.82
N SER A 598 -48.47 40.98 6.50
CA SER A 598 -48.25 42.20 5.70
C SER A 598 -49.09 43.42 6.12
N ASN A 599 -50.16 43.20 6.90
CA ASN A 599 -51.04 44.22 7.48
C ASN A 599 -50.54 44.80 8.82
N LYS A 600 -49.41 44.29 9.32
CA LYS A 600 -48.76 44.69 10.58
C LYS A 600 -47.44 45.43 10.34
N ILE A 601 -47.28 45.95 9.12
CA ILE A 601 -46.13 46.75 8.74
C ILE A 601 -46.55 48.21 8.91
N CYS A 602 -45.81 48.96 9.73
CA CYS A 602 -46.05 50.37 10.01
C CYS A 602 -47.43 50.68 10.62
N ASP A 603 -47.85 49.86 11.58
CA ASP A 603 -49.08 50.03 12.34
C ASP A 603 -48.87 50.66 13.73
N HIS A 604 -47.64 51.17 13.98
CA HIS A 604 -47.17 51.77 15.22
C HIS A 604 -47.05 50.78 16.39
N ALA A 605 -46.96 49.48 16.10
CA ALA A 605 -46.70 48.43 17.08
C ALA A 605 -45.45 47.65 16.72
N ASP A 606 -44.60 47.35 17.71
CA ASP A 606 -43.46 46.46 17.54
C ASP A 606 -43.94 45.00 17.55
N ASP A 607 -44.53 44.57 16.43
CA ASP A 607 -45.01 43.22 16.19
C ASP A 607 -43.85 42.26 15.87
N CYS A 608 -42.74 42.79 15.35
CA CYS A 608 -41.50 42.05 15.15
C CYS A 608 -40.75 41.73 16.46
N GLY A 609 -40.87 42.54 17.50
CA GLY A 609 -40.10 42.47 18.75
C GLY A 609 -38.67 43.02 18.65
N ASP A 610 -38.28 43.50 17.46
CA ASP A 610 -37.01 44.19 17.18
C ASP A 610 -37.22 45.52 16.42
N SER A 611 -38.47 45.96 16.30
CA SER A 611 -38.95 47.17 15.60
C SER A 611 -38.63 47.22 14.09
N SER A 612 -38.33 46.09 13.47
CA SER A 612 -38.03 46.02 12.02
C SER A 612 -39.22 46.34 11.11
N ASP A 613 -40.43 46.14 11.62
CA ASP A 613 -41.72 46.45 10.99
C ASP A 613 -42.03 47.95 10.94
N GLU A 614 -41.35 48.75 11.75
CA GLU A 614 -41.53 50.21 11.86
C GLU A 614 -40.32 50.99 11.33
N LEU A 615 -39.25 50.30 10.91
CA LEU A 615 -38.00 50.89 10.43
C LEU A 615 -38.15 51.39 8.98
N GLY A 616 -38.37 52.69 8.79
CA GLY A 616 -38.50 53.32 7.46
C GLY A 616 -39.84 54.02 7.19
N CYS A 617 -40.73 54.05 8.18
CA CYS A 617 -42.04 54.69 8.04
C CYS A 617 -42.06 56.15 8.47
N HIS A 618 -42.62 56.99 7.59
CA HIS A 618 -42.67 58.44 7.77
C HIS A 618 -44.11 58.94 7.66
N THR A 619 -44.55 59.72 8.66
CA THR A 619 -45.92 60.28 8.76
C THR A 619 -46.10 61.63 8.04
N ALA A 620 -45.09 62.10 7.30
CA ALA A 620 -45.14 63.37 6.58
C ALA A 620 -45.79 63.23 5.19
N SER A 621 -46.27 64.35 4.62
CA SER A 621 -47.01 64.39 3.35
C SER A 621 -46.25 63.71 2.22
N ASN A 622 -47.01 63.04 1.33
CA ASN A 622 -46.67 62.26 0.13
C ASN A 622 -45.22 62.31 -0.39
N CYS A 623 -44.80 61.23 -1.05
CA CYS A 623 -43.47 60.98 -1.61
C CYS A 623 -42.79 62.14 -2.38
N THR A 624 -43.53 63.14 -2.84
CA THR A 624 -43.02 64.32 -3.54
C THR A 624 -42.08 65.21 -2.72
N VAL A 625 -42.10 65.11 -1.37
CA VAL A 625 -41.18 65.84 -0.46
C VAL A 625 -40.39 64.88 0.44
N GLY A 626 -40.51 63.56 0.20
CA GLY A 626 -40.10 62.51 1.16
C GLY A 626 -38.59 62.31 1.33
N GLY A 627 -37.78 62.69 0.34
CA GLY A 627 -36.31 62.61 0.42
C GLY A 627 -35.74 61.20 0.56
N CYS A 628 -36.45 60.16 0.08
CA CYS A 628 -35.89 58.81 -0.06
C CYS A 628 -34.86 58.79 -1.21
N GLU A 629 -33.75 58.08 -1.03
CA GLU A 629 -32.70 57.97 -2.04
C GLU A 629 -33.14 57.18 -3.28
N GLN A 630 -33.91 56.11 -3.11
CA GLN A 630 -34.28 55.19 -4.19
C GLN A 630 -35.80 55.14 -4.44
N THR A 631 -36.55 54.29 -3.73
CA THR A 631 -37.99 54.11 -3.97
C THR A 631 -38.82 54.64 -2.80
N CYS A 632 -39.94 55.29 -3.11
CA CYS A 632 -40.88 55.81 -2.12
C CYS A 632 -42.30 55.36 -2.48
N THR A 633 -43.01 54.77 -1.51
CA THR A 633 -44.40 54.32 -1.67
C THR A 633 -45.31 55.00 -0.65
N ASP A 634 -46.36 55.67 -1.12
CA ASP A 634 -47.37 56.31 -0.26
C ASP A 634 -48.29 55.27 0.39
N LEU A 635 -48.51 55.40 1.71
CA LEU A 635 -49.42 54.57 2.49
C LEU A 635 -50.86 55.09 2.38
N LYS A 636 -51.85 54.19 2.37
CA LYS A 636 -53.27 54.53 2.20
C LYS A 636 -53.84 55.41 3.33
N ASP A 637 -53.28 55.33 4.53
CA ASP A 637 -53.73 56.06 5.72
C ASP A 637 -52.93 57.35 6.01
N GLY A 638 -52.09 57.78 5.07
CA GLY A 638 -51.29 59.01 5.18
C GLY A 638 -49.89 58.75 5.76
N GLY A 639 -48.88 59.03 4.94
CA GLY A 639 -47.47 58.73 5.20
C GLY A 639 -46.84 58.05 3.99
N TYR A 640 -45.52 57.86 4.02
CA TYR A 640 -44.79 57.17 2.96
C TYR A 640 -43.71 56.26 3.55
N VAL A 641 -43.36 55.21 2.81
CA VAL A 641 -42.30 54.26 3.16
C VAL A 641 -41.20 54.35 2.13
N CYS A 642 -39.97 54.53 2.60
CA CYS A 642 -38.80 54.40 1.74
C CYS A 642 -38.43 52.92 1.62
N HIS A 643 -38.35 52.41 0.39
CA HIS A 643 -37.86 51.07 0.11
C HIS A 643 -36.63 51.17 -0.80
N CYS A 644 -35.68 50.27 -0.59
CA CYS A 644 -34.53 50.15 -1.46
C CYS A 644 -34.83 49.23 -2.65
N ILE A 645 -34.20 49.49 -3.80
CA ILE A 645 -34.26 48.56 -4.93
C ILE A 645 -33.52 47.26 -4.57
N ARG A 646 -33.80 46.15 -5.28
CA ARG A 646 -33.11 44.87 -5.05
C ARG A 646 -31.59 45.08 -5.10
N GLY A 647 -30.86 44.44 -4.18
CA GLY A 647 -29.41 44.62 -4.00
C GLY A 647 -29.03 45.68 -2.96
N PHE A 648 -29.98 46.38 -2.34
CA PHE A 648 -29.71 47.40 -1.33
C PHE A 648 -30.55 47.19 -0.06
N ARG A 649 -30.01 47.57 1.10
CA ARG A 649 -30.69 47.58 2.40
C ARG A 649 -30.73 48.98 3.01
N ILE A 650 -31.77 49.25 3.79
CA ILE A 650 -31.93 50.54 4.47
C ILE A 650 -30.79 50.74 5.48
N SER A 651 -30.16 51.92 5.47
CA SER A 651 -29.06 52.24 6.35
C SER A 651 -29.54 52.36 7.80
N PRO A 652 -28.87 51.70 8.77
CA PRO A 652 -29.27 51.73 10.18
C PRO A 652 -29.17 53.13 10.81
N ASN A 653 -28.37 54.03 10.20
CA ASN A 653 -28.16 55.39 10.70
C ASN A 653 -29.13 56.42 10.08
N ASN A 654 -29.67 56.13 8.90
CA ASN A 654 -30.61 57.01 8.22
C ASN A 654 -31.60 56.17 7.39
N PRO A 655 -32.87 56.07 7.81
CA PRO A 655 -33.87 55.22 7.17
C PRO A 655 -34.28 55.67 5.75
N LYS A 656 -33.74 56.79 5.25
CA LYS A 656 -33.95 57.29 3.89
C LYS A 656 -32.84 56.92 2.90
N ILE A 657 -31.72 56.39 3.40
CA ILE A 657 -30.52 56.05 2.62
C ILE A 657 -30.45 54.54 2.45
N CYS A 658 -30.07 54.11 1.26
CA CYS A 658 -29.96 52.71 0.88
C CYS A 658 -28.49 52.35 0.70
N ASN A 659 -27.96 51.51 1.60
CA ASN A 659 -26.61 50.97 1.48
C ASN A 659 -26.64 49.74 0.59
N ASP A 660 -25.63 49.63 -0.27
CA ASP A 660 -25.37 48.44 -1.09
C ASP A 660 -25.22 47.19 -0.22
N ILE A 661 -25.79 46.07 -0.66
CA ILE A 661 -25.57 44.76 -0.06
C ILE A 661 -24.35 44.19 -0.74
N ASP A 662 -23.24 44.13 -0.03
CA ASP A 662 -22.05 43.48 -0.56
C ASP A 662 -22.28 41.96 -0.59
N GLU A 663 -22.81 41.45 -1.72
CA GLU A 663 -23.21 40.06 -1.82
C GLU A 663 -22.00 39.12 -1.74
N CYS A 664 -20.83 39.57 -2.21
CA CYS A 664 -19.55 38.86 -2.10
C CYS A 664 -19.06 38.79 -0.65
N ALA A 665 -19.16 39.89 0.09
CA ALA A 665 -18.87 39.88 1.52
C ALA A 665 -19.90 39.06 2.30
N GLU A 666 -21.17 38.99 1.87
CA GLU A 666 -22.26 38.26 2.56
C GLU A 666 -22.48 36.80 2.08
N PHE A 667 -21.80 36.34 1.02
CA PHE A 667 -21.93 35.00 0.39
C PHE A 667 -23.37 34.65 -0.06
N THR A 668 -24.13 35.66 -0.46
CA THR A 668 -25.51 35.49 -0.97
C THR A 668 -25.57 35.42 -2.50
N HIS A 669 -24.41 35.36 -3.16
CA HIS A 669 -24.26 35.17 -4.60
C HIS A 669 -24.21 33.69 -4.99
N ASN A 670 -24.57 33.41 -6.25
CA ASN A 670 -24.45 32.07 -6.85
C ASN A 670 -23.21 31.96 -7.77
N CYS A 671 -22.21 32.83 -7.64
CA CYS A 671 -20.98 32.72 -8.41
C CYS A 671 -20.22 31.45 -8.04
N SER A 672 -19.82 30.66 -9.04
CA SER A 672 -19.09 29.41 -8.80
C SER A 672 -17.60 29.62 -8.49
N GLN A 673 -17.01 30.77 -8.84
CA GLN A 673 -15.59 31.04 -8.63
C GLN A 673 -15.36 32.44 -8.02
N LEU A 674 -15.23 33.49 -8.85
CA LEU A 674 -14.97 34.84 -8.36
C LEU A 674 -16.24 35.68 -8.35
N CYS A 675 -16.54 36.28 -7.19
CA CYS A 675 -17.56 37.30 -7.05
C CYS A 675 -16.91 38.69 -6.99
N THR A 676 -17.45 39.63 -7.78
CA THR A 676 -17.11 41.06 -7.69
C THR A 676 -18.35 41.85 -7.33
N ASN A 677 -18.30 42.56 -6.20
CA ASN A 677 -19.43 43.35 -5.74
C ASN A 677 -19.53 44.62 -6.61
N LEU A 678 -20.72 44.86 -7.15
CA LEU A 678 -21.05 46.09 -7.88
C LEU A 678 -22.15 46.80 -7.09
N ASN A 679 -22.31 48.09 -7.32
CA ASN A 679 -23.32 48.86 -6.60
C ASN A 679 -24.73 48.40 -7.02
N GLY A 680 -25.41 47.64 -6.16
CA GLY A 680 -26.75 47.09 -6.32
C GLY A 680 -26.83 45.68 -6.91
N THR A 681 -25.70 45.03 -7.18
CA THR A 681 -25.64 43.69 -7.78
C THR A 681 -24.22 43.14 -7.71
N HIS A 682 -24.01 41.87 -8.05
CA HIS A 682 -22.68 41.30 -8.18
C HIS A 682 -22.43 40.80 -9.60
N ALA A 683 -21.16 40.81 -10.01
CA ALA A 683 -20.71 40.18 -11.24
C ALA A 683 -19.85 38.95 -10.91
N CYS A 684 -20.19 37.82 -11.53
CA CYS A 684 -19.39 36.61 -11.45
C CYS A 684 -18.33 36.61 -12.56
N SER A 685 -17.11 36.24 -12.19
CA SER A 685 -15.99 36.06 -13.12
C SER A 685 -15.31 34.72 -12.87
N CYS A 686 -14.56 34.25 -13.85
CA CYS A 686 -13.90 32.95 -13.81
C CYS A 686 -12.38 33.11 -13.79
N ARG A 687 -11.71 32.14 -13.16
CA ARG A 687 -10.24 32.03 -13.15
C ARG A 687 -9.74 31.65 -14.55
N GLU A 688 -8.44 31.85 -14.79
CA GLU A 688 -7.81 31.47 -16.07
C GLU A 688 -8.07 29.99 -16.40
N GLY A 689 -8.42 29.70 -17.66
CA GLY A 689 -8.80 28.36 -18.12
C GLY A 689 -10.30 28.01 -17.99
N PHE A 690 -11.10 28.91 -17.42
CA PHE A 690 -12.56 28.75 -17.29
C PHE A 690 -13.34 29.85 -18.02
N VAL A 691 -14.47 29.49 -18.61
CA VAL A 691 -15.39 30.39 -19.31
C VAL A 691 -16.69 30.52 -18.52
N ALA A 692 -17.17 31.75 -18.37
CA ALA A 692 -18.43 32.04 -17.69
C ALA A 692 -19.64 31.68 -18.57
N GLU A 693 -20.51 30.79 -18.07
CA GLU A 693 -21.87 30.62 -18.59
C GLU A 693 -22.81 31.72 -18.07
N ILE A 694 -23.96 31.88 -18.74
CA ILE A 694 -24.96 32.94 -18.54
C ILE A 694 -25.44 33.07 -17.07
N ASN A 695 -25.31 32.03 -16.25
CA ASN A 695 -25.78 31.98 -14.86
C ASN A 695 -24.68 32.21 -13.80
N GLY A 696 -23.47 32.62 -14.20
CA GLY A 696 -22.35 32.80 -13.25
C GLY A 696 -21.64 31.50 -12.86
N VAL A 697 -21.89 30.42 -13.62
CA VAL A 697 -21.19 29.13 -13.52
C VAL A 697 -19.98 29.15 -14.45
N CYS A 698 -18.82 28.81 -13.90
CA CYS A 698 -17.56 28.73 -14.62
C CYS A 698 -17.30 27.29 -15.03
N ARG A 699 -17.15 27.05 -16.34
CA ARG A 699 -16.78 25.74 -16.88
C ARG A 699 -15.42 25.78 -17.54
N LEU A 700 -14.74 24.64 -17.51
CA LEU A 700 -13.45 24.46 -18.16
C LEU A 700 -13.54 24.74 -19.67
N GLU A 701 -12.59 25.51 -20.21
CA GLU A 701 -12.56 25.87 -21.63
C GLU A 701 -12.16 24.68 -22.53
N GLN A 702 -11.18 23.88 -22.09
CA GLN A 702 -10.68 22.69 -22.79
C GLN A 702 -10.11 21.64 -21.81
N GLY A 703 -10.49 20.38 -21.96
CA GLY A 703 -9.98 19.24 -21.16
C GLY A 703 -11.06 18.22 -20.81
N ALA A 704 -10.70 16.94 -20.67
CA ALA A 704 -11.62 15.89 -20.27
C ALA A 704 -11.43 15.55 -18.78
N ILE A 705 -12.51 15.55 -18.02
CA ILE A 705 -12.48 15.30 -16.57
C ILE A 705 -12.57 13.79 -16.34
N THR A 706 -11.69 13.27 -15.47
CA THR A 706 -11.65 11.86 -15.12
C THR A 706 -11.74 11.72 -13.61
N LEU A 707 -12.77 11.03 -13.13
CA LEU A 707 -12.94 10.67 -11.72
C LEU A 707 -12.17 9.39 -11.43
N ILE A 708 -11.37 9.38 -10.37
CA ILE A 708 -10.66 8.19 -9.91
C ILE A 708 -11.29 7.75 -8.60
N TYR A 709 -11.68 6.48 -8.51
CA TYR A 709 -12.34 5.94 -7.32
C TYR A 709 -11.87 4.52 -7.00
N SER A 710 -11.91 4.19 -5.72
CA SER A 710 -11.63 2.85 -5.21
C SER A 710 -12.88 1.98 -5.28
N ASP A 711 -12.76 0.82 -5.92
CA ASP A 711 -13.75 -0.25 -6.01
C ASP A 711 -13.05 -1.55 -5.60
N SER A 712 -12.77 -1.70 -4.30
CA SER A 712 -11.90 -2.75 -3.76
C SER A 712 -12.22 -4.12 -4.37
N PRO A 713 -11.23 -4.83 -4.96
CA PRO A 713 -9.78 -4.65 -4.84
C PRO A 713 -9.11 -3.76 -5.92
N GLU A 714 -9.84 -2.92 -6.65
CA GLU A 714 -9.30 -2.16 -7.78
C GLU A 714 -9.51 -0.65 -7.70
N ILE A 715 -8.68 0.11 -8.44
CA ILE A 715 -8.88 1.54 -8.70
C ILE A 715 -9.41 1.67 -10.13
N ARG A 716 -10.48 2.45 -10.29
CA ARG A 716 -11.15 2.71 -11.57
C ARG A 716 -11.10 4.20 -11.90
N ALA A 717 -11.00 4.50 -13.19
CA ALA A 717 -11.05 5.84 -13.74
C ALA A 717 -12.30 5.98 -14.62
N PHE A 718 -13.18 6.91 -14.29
CA PHE A 718 -14.39 7.22 -15.03
C PHE A 718 -14.28 8.57 -15.72
N ASN A 719 -14.31 8.56 -17.05
CA ASN A 719 -14.29 9.81 -17.82
C ASN A 719 -15.71 10.39 -17.88
N LEU A 720 -15.88 11.61 -17.39
CA LEU A 720 -17.18 12.30 -17.32
C LEU A 720 -17.70 12.72 -18.69
N THR A 721 -16.83 12.94 -19.67
CA THR A 721 -17.24 13.37 -21.02
C THR A 721 -17.66 12.18 -21.89
N SER A 722 -16.92 11.07 -21.84
CA SER A 722 -17.22 9.87 -22.64
C SER A 722 -18.09 8.84 -21.91
N HIS A 723 -18.36 9.01 -20.62
CA HIS A 723 -19.06 8.05 -19.75
C HIS A 723 -18.46 6.64 -19.80
N THR A 724 -17.13 6.54 -19.91
CA THR A 724 -16.42 5.25 -19.95
C THR A 724 -15.61 5.04 -18.69
N ALA A 725 -15.82 3.91 -18.03
CA ALA A 725 -14.96 3.42 -16.95
C ALA A 725 -13.78 2.61 -17.51
N LYS A 726 -12.58 2.83 -16.97
CA LYS A 726 -11.38 2.06 -17.25
C LYS A 726 -10.80 1.51 -15.96
N TYR A 727 -10.27 0.29 -16.04
CA TYR A 727 -9.45 -0.28 -14.99
C TYR A 727 -8.08 0.40 -14.98
N VAL A 728 -7.56 0.69 -13.78
CA VAL A 728 -6.34 1.48 -13.58
C VAL A 728 -5.28 0.63 -12.86
N ILE A 729 -5.57 0.15 -11.65
CA ILE A 729 -4.63 -0.54 -10.77
C ILE A 729 -5.35 -1.65 -9.99
N LYS A 730 -4.70 -2.80 -9.82
CA LYS A 730 -5.14 -3.89 -8.93
C LYS A 730 -4.35 -3.80 -7.61
N GLY A 731 -5.07 -3.71 -6.50
CA GLY A 731 -4.53 -3.70 -5.14
C GLY A 731 -5.27 -4.69 -4.25
N ASP A 732 -5.02 -4.63 -2.95
CA ASP A 732 -5.79 -5.36 -1.93
C ASP A 732 -6.39 -4.29 -1.00
N ASN A 733 -7.69 -4.38 -0.69
CA ASN A 733 -8.39 -3.53 0.29
C ASN A 733 -8.00 -2.04 0.29
N ILE A 734 -8.32 -1.39 -0.83
CA ILE A 734 -8.05 0.03 -1.08
C ILE A 734 -9.14 0.87 -0.40
N GLU A 735 -8.76 1.78 0.50
CA GLU A 735 -9.74 2.56 1.27
C GLU A 735 -9.71 4.07 1.04
N SER A 736 -8.54 4.64 0.78
CA SER A 736 -8.37 6.04 0.45
C SER A 736 -7.32 6.18 -0.65
N LEU A 737 -7.50 7.17 -1.52
CA LEU A 737 -6.60 7.49 -2.61
C LEU A 737 -6.51 9.01 -2.79
N ASP A 738 -5.37 9.47 -3.30
CA ASP A 738 -5.18 10.85 -3.75
C ASP A 738 -4.09 10.89 -4.83
N TYR A 739 -3.94 12.00 -5.55
CA TYR A 739 -3.11 12.09 -6.75
C TYR A 739 -2.18 13.31 -6.77
N GLU A 740 -1.02 13.13 -7.39
CA GLU A 740 -0.08 14.19 -7.71
C GLU A 740 -0.21 14.56 -9.21
N PRO A 741 -0.66 15.78 -9.54
CA PRO A 741 -0.99 16.14 -10.92
C PRO A 741 0.24 16.34 -11.83
N VAL A 742 1.42 16.66 -11.28
CA VAL A 742 2.60 16.98 -12.10
C VAL A 742 3.29 15.71 -12.62
N SER A 743 3.41 14.69 -11.77
CA SER A 743 4.07 13.43 -12.11
C SER A 743 3.11 12.31 -12.52
N ASP A 744 1.80 12.59 -12.55
CA ASP A 744 0.71 11.62 -12.76
C ASP A 744 0.82 10.40 -11.86
N ILE A 745 1.05 10.61 -10.56
CA ILE A 745 1.18 9.51 -9.58
C ILE A 745 -0.07 9.48 -8.71
N VAL A 746 -0.70 8.30 -8.64
CA VAL A 746 -1.76 8.01 -7.67
C VAL A 746 -1.15 7.32 -6.46
N TYR A 747 -1.53 7.78 -5.29
CA TYR A 747 -1.20 7.20 -3.99
C TYR A 747 -2.47 6.60 -3.40
N TRP A 748 -2.35 5.47 -2.73
CA TRP A 748 -3.48 4.87 -2.02
C TRP A 748 -3.05 4.11 -0.77
N THR A 749 -3.99 3.99 0.16
CA THR A 749 -3.81 3.23 1.39
C THR A 749 -4.39 1.83 1.23
N ASP A 750 -3.57 0.81 1.47
CA ASP A 750 -3.99 -0.58 1.60
C ASP A 750 -4.20 -0.87 3.09
N SER A 751 -5.46 -1.11 3.43
CA SER A 751 -5.89 -1.19 4.82
C SER A 751 -5.61 -2.54 5.47
N TYR A 752 -5.47 -3.60 4.65
CA TYR A 752 -5.13 -4.95 5.09
C TYR A 752 -3.61 -5.12 5.21
N GLY A 753 -2.89 -4.70 4.18
CA GLY A 753 -1.44 -4.65 4.16
C GLY A 753 -0.85 -3.62 5.12
N LYS A 754 -1.66 -2.66 5.60
CA LYS A 754 -1.24 -1.50 6.41
C LYS A 754 -0.10 -0.74 5.74
N THR A 755 -0.18 -0.64 4.42
CA THR A 755 0.86 -0.04 3.58
C THR A 755 0.27 1.10 2.79
N ILE A 756 1.13 2.02 2.40
CA ILE A 756 0.79 3.04 1.41
C ILE A 756 1.53 2.66 0.13
N LYS A 757 0.78 2.62 -0.96
CA LYS A 757 1.28 2.25 -2.27
C LYS A 757 1.12 3.43 -3.21
N ARG A 758 1.94 3.44 -4.26
CA ARG A 758 1.83 4.41 -5.35
C ARG A 758 2.00 3.73 -6.70
N SER A 759 1.48 4.36 -7.73
CA SER A 759 1.67 3.96 -9.12
C SER A 759 1.45 5.15 -10.01
N TYR A 760 2.10 5.14 -11.17
CA TYR A 760 1.73 6.04 -12.24
C TYR A 760 0.32 5.76 -12.73
N LEU A 761 -0.39 6.82 -13.11
CA LEU A 761 -1.73 6.77 -13.68
C LEU A 761 -1.65 6.31 -15.15
N PRO A 762 -2.17 5.11 -15.50
CA PRO A 762 -2.23 4.61 -16.87
C PRO A 762 -3.18 5.47 -17.70
N GLY A 763 -2.78 5.85 -18.92
CA GLY A 763 -3.61 6.64 -19.83
C GLY A 763 -3.53 8.16 -19.64
N SER A 764 -2.55 8.67 -18.88
CA SER A 764 -2.14 10.08 -18.94
C SER A 764 -1.69 10.47 -20.37
N PRO A 765 -1.82 11.74 -20.78
CA PRO A 765 -1.36 12.23 -22.08
C PRO A 765 0.09 11.87 -22.42
N GLU A 766 0.96 11.81 -21.40
CA GLU A 766 2.37 11.45 -21.56
C GLU A 766 2.63 9.93 -21.58
N ARG A 767 1.67 9.12 -21.10
CA ARG A 767 1.83 7.67 -20.88
C ARG A 767 0.67 6.84 -21.42
N ALA A 768 0.16 7.21 -22.59
CA ALA A 768 -0.98 6.57 -23.24
C ALA A 768 -0.82 5.06 -23.52
N ASN A 769 0.42 4.55 -23.59
CA ASN A 769 0.73 3.14 -23.87
C ASN A 769 0.73 2.23 -22.62
N VAL A 770 0.71 2.80 -21.42
CA VAL A 770 0.58 2.03 -20.17
C VAL A 770 -0.90 1.83 -19.92
N THR A 771 -1.36 0.58 -19.97
CA THR A 771 -2.77 0.20 -19.77
C THR A 771 -3.09 -0.21 -18.34
N MET A 772 -2.06 -0.51 -17.53
CA MET A 772 -2.20 -0.98 -16.15
C MET A 772 -1.06 -0.45 -15.29
N GLY A 773 -1.39 0.11 -14.13
CA GLY A 773 -0.42 0.63 -13.17
C GLY A 773 0.23 -0.50 -12.37
N TYR A 774 1.49 -0.32 -11.99
CA TYR A 774 2.22 -1.25 -11.14
C TYR A 774 2.34 -0.67 -9.73
N ALA A 775 1.77 -1.38 -8.75
CA ALA A 775 1.80 -0.96 -7.36
C ALA A 775 3.22 -1.04 -6.77
N GLN A 776 3.81 0.12 -6.51
CA GLN A 776 5.02 0.24 -5.71
C GLN A 776 4.64 0.47 -4.25
N ASN A 777 5.11 -0.41 -3.36
CA ASN A 777 5.01 -0.18 -1.92
C ASN A 777 6.02 0.92 -1.51
N LEU A 778 5.58 1.86 -0.68
CA LEU A 778 6.47 2.86 -0.08
C LEU A 778 7.19 2.32 1.17
N ASP A 779 6.96 1.06 1.54
CA ASP A 779 7.55 0.36 2.69
C ASP A 779 7.41 1.14 4.01
N ILE A 780 6.31 1.88 4.13
CA ILE A 780 5.93 2.61 5.34
C ILE A 780 5.33 1.62 6.32
N GLU A 781 6.16 1.01 7.17
CA GLU A 781 5.70 0.07 8.19
C GLU A 781 4.89 0.80 9.28
N SER A 782 3.58 0.53 9.37
CA SER A 782 2.74 0.96 10.50
C SER A 782 1.93 -0.19 11.08
N ARG A 783 1.75 -0.18 12.40
CA ARG A 783 0.87 -1.14 13.10
C ARG A 783 -0.60 -0.73 13.05
N ALA A 784 -0.87 0.54 12.78
CA ALA A 784 -2.20 1.14 12.69
C ALA A 784 -2.79 1.00 11.28
N LYS A 785 -4.12 0.97 11.17
CA LYS A 785 -4.83 0.92 9.88
C LYS A 785 -4.84 2.33 9.29
N PRO A 786 -4.25 2.60 8.11
CA PRO A 786 -4.41 3.87 7.43
C PRO A 786 -5.87 4.03 6.98
N THR A 787 -6.47 5.21 7.19
CA THR A 787 -7.91 5.45 6.97
C THR A 787 -8.19 6.53 5.93
N GLY A 788 -7.41 7.60 5.91
CA GLY A 788 -7.55 8.71 4.97
C GLY A 788 -6.18 9.24 4.56
N MET A 789 -6.10 9.84 3.37
CA MET A 789 -4.86 10.44 2.86
C MET A 789 -5.10 11.72 2.08
N ALA A 790 -4.05 12.53 2.01
CA ALA A 790 -3.99 13.76 1.22
C ALA A 790 -2.56 14.01 0.72
N VAL A 791 -2.42 14.51 -0.50
CA VAL A 791 -1.14 14.85 -1.13
C VAL A 791 -0.97 16.37 -1.12
N ASP A 792 0.15 16.84 -0.57
CA ASP A 792 0.63 18.21 -0.73
C ASP A 792 1.52 18.25 -1.97
N TRP A 793 0.91 18.59 -3.11
CA TRP A 793 1.61 18.69 -4.40
C TRP A 793 2.55 19.89 -4.49
N ALA A 794 2.39 20.91 -3.63
CA ALA A 794 3.24 22.10 -3.64
C ALA A 794 4.51 21.89 -2.81
N GLY A 795 4.39 21.25 -1.65
CA GLY A 795 5.51 20.92 -0.76
C GLY A 795 6.13 19.54 -0.99
N LEU A 796 5.57 18.72 -1.89
CA LEU A 796 5.97 17.34 -2.18
C LEU A 796 5.94 16.45 -0.92
N ASN A 797 4.84 16.55 -0.17
CA ASN A 797 4.61 15.76 1.04
C ASN A 797 3.33 14.93 0.93
N LEU A 798 3.31 13.81 1.64
CA LEU A 798 2.16 12.93 1.77
C LEU A 798 1.66 12.98 3.21
N TYR A 799 0.38 13.26 3.39
CA TYR A 799 -0.31 13.28 4.68
C TYR A 799 -1.29 12.10 4.77
N TRP A 800 -1.35 11.43 5.92
CA TRP A 800 -2.35 10.39 6.13
C TRP A 800 -2.77 10.27 7.59
N SER A 801 -4.00 9.81 7.80
CA SER A 801 -4.52 9.42 9.09
C SER A 801 -4.42 7.91 9.28
N GLU A 802 -4.11 7.49 10.50
CA GLU A 802 -4.09 6.08 10.90
C GLU A 802 -4.89 5.89 12.19
N THR A 803 -5.50 4.71 12.35
CA THR A 803 -6.23 4.32 13.56
C THR A 803 -5.66 3.02 14.12
N ASP A 804 -5.14 3.08 15.35
CA ASP A 804 -4.73 1.92 16.12
C ASP A 804 -5.90 1.42 17.00
N ARG A 805 -6.38 0.21 16.70
CA ARG A 805 -7.46 -0.47 17.44
C ARG A 805 -6.94 -1.54 18.41
N THR A 806 -5.62 -1.67 18.62
CA THR A 806 -5.04 -2.75 19.44
C THR A 806 -5.22 -2.57 20.96
N GLY A 807 -5.57 -1.36 21.42
CA GLY A 807 -5.84 -1.04 22.83
C GLY A 807 -7.32 -1.11 23.24
N ASN A 808 -7.61 -0.84 24.51
CA ASN A 808 -8.99 -0.75 25.04
C ASN A 808 -9.78 0.45 24.49
N LYS A 809 -9.12 1.44 23.90
CA LYS A 809 -9.74 2.57 23.20
C LYS A 809 -9.01 2.80 21.88
N PRO A 810 -9.72 3.12 20.80
CA PRO A 810 -9.10 3.45 19.52
C PRO A 810 -8.26 4.73 19.67
N ARG A 811 -7.09 4.75 19.05
CA ARG A 811 -6.19 5.91 19.01
C ARG A 811 -5.90 6.27 17.57
N GLY A 812 -6.23 7.50 17.22
CA GLY A 812 -5.92 8.08 15.92
C GLY A 812 -4.60 8.86 15.94
N SER A 813 -3.92 8.87 14.80
CA SER A 813 -2.77 9.74 14.54
C SER A 813 -2.83 10.29 13.12
N ILE A 814 -2.22 11.46 12.90
CA ILE A 814 -1.99 12.06 11.57
C ILE A 814 -0.47 12.18 11.38
N LEU A 815 0.00 11.74 10.22
CA LEU A 815 1.41 11.62 9.88
C LEU A 815 1.70 12.31 8.54
N VAL A 816 2.98 12.62 8.35
CA VAL A 816 3.53 13.17 7.11
C VAL A 816 4.81 12.45 6.72
N SER A 817 5.07 12.36 5.42
CA SER A 817 6.35 11.95 4.82
C SER A 817 6.60 12.72 3.53
N THR A 818 7.79 12.59 2.95
CA THR A 818 7.98 12.99 1.54
C THR A 818 7.23 12.01 0.60
N LEU A 819 6.98 12.41 -0.65
CA LEU A 819 6.24 11.60 -1.64
C LEU A 819 6.88 10.22 -1.95
N ASP A 820 8.17 10.05 -1.70
CA ASP A 820 8.88 8.77 -1.80
C ASP A 820 8.82 7.91 -0.54
N GLY A 821 8.03 8.33 0.47
CA GLY A 821 7.90 7.63 1.75
C GLY A 821 9.06 7.88 2.71
N CYS A 822 10.08 8.65 2.30
CA CYS A 822 11.19 9.00 3.18
C CYS A 822 10.77 10.03 4.25
N TYR A 823 11.56 10.15 5.32
CA TYR A 823 11.42 11.19 6.34
C TYR A 823 10.03 11.30 7.01
N ARG A 824 9.53 10.19 7.57
CA ARG A 824 8.25 10.14 8.31
C ARG A 824 8.26 10.95 9.61
N HIS A 825 7.21 11.71 9.87
CA HIS A 825 6.94 12.41 11.11
C HIS A 825 5.47 12.29 11.55
N SER A 826 5.20 12.21 12.86
CA SER A 826 3.83 12.23 13.40
C SER A 826 3.49 13.65 13.84
N ILE A 827 2.55 14.27 13.14
CA ILE A 827 2.14 15.65 13.38
C ILE A 827 1.15 15.71 14.54
N ILE A 828 0.10 14.89 14.47
CA ILE A 828 -0.91 14.79 15.53
C ILE A 828 -0.86 13.38 16.11
N ALA A 829 -0.32 13.26 17.32
CA ALA A 829 -0.16 11.98 18.01
C ALA A 829 -1.19 11.72 19.12
N THR A 830 -1.97 12.73 19.51
CA THR A 830 -2.90 12.63 20.65
C THR A 830 -4.22 13.35 20.40
N GLY A 831 -5.27 12.97 21.13
CA GLY A 831 -6.58 13.64 21.07
C GLY A 831 -7.40 13.33 19.81
N LEU A 832 -7.05 12.25 19.10
CA LEU A 832 -7.82 11.65 18.02
C LEU A 832 -8.17 10.22 18.39
N GLU A 833 -9.39 9.79 18.08
CA GLU A 833 -9.85 8.43 18.33
C GLU A 833 -9.98 7.63 17.03
N VAL A 834 -10.81 8.10 16.10
CA VAL A 834 -11.07 7.42 14.82
C VAL A 834 -11.11 8.45 13.69
N PRO A 835 -9.94 8.94 13.22
CA PRO A 835 -9.89 9.83 12.08
C PRO A 835 -10.29 9.10 10.80
N THR A 836 -11.19 9.69 10.00
CA THR A 836 -11.76 9.06 8.80
C THR A 836 -11.23 9.63 7.49
N SER A 837 -11.08 10.96 7.42
CA SER A 837 -10.62 11.66 6.23
C SER A 837 -9.71 12.82 6.63
N VAL A 838 -8.73 13.12 5.79
CA VAL A 838 -7.82 14.26 5.92
C VAL A 838 -7.69 14.91 4.55
N VAL A 839 -7.66 16.24 4.52
CA VAL A 839 -7.43 17.07 3.32
C VAL A 839 -6.48 18.20 3.69
N VAL A 840 -5.67 18.63 2.73
CA VAL A 840 -4.67 19.70 2.93
C VAL A 840 -4.93 20.86 1.98
N ASP A 841 -4.62 22.06 2.45
CA ASP A 841 -4.64 23.30 1.68
C ASP A 841 -3.23 23.90 1.66
N PRO A 842 -2.41 23.59 0.63
CA PRO A 842 -1.04 24.06 0.55
C PRO A 842 -0.91 25.58 0.36
N ASP A 843 -1.93 26.25 -0.19
CA ASP A 843 -1.88 27.71 -0.48
C ASP A 843 -1.97 28.53 0.82
N HIS A 844 -2.89 28.15 1.70
CA HIS A 844 -3.04 28.77 3.02
C HIS A 844 -2.25 28.10 4.15
N GLY A 845 -1.73 26.89 3.90
CA GLY A 845 -0.96 26.12 4.87
C GLY A 845 -1.80 25.48 5.98
N TYR A 846 -3.05 25.12 5.69
CA TYR A 846 -3.94 24.44 6.62
C TYR A 846 -4.09 22.96 6.30
N MET A 847 -4.44 22.17 7.33
CA MET A 847 -4.94 20.82 7.16
C MET A 847 -6.24 20.64 7.95
N PHE A 848 -7.16 19.86 7.38
CA PHE A 848 -8.49 19.60 7.95
C PHE A 848 -8.72 18.10 8.01
N TRP A 849 -9.38 17.63 9.07
CA TRP A 849 -9.70 16.22 9.21
C TRP A 849 -10.98 15.98 10.00
N THR A 850 -11.58 14.82 9.78
CA THR A 850 -12.78 14.33 10.47
C THR A 850 -12.42 13.25 11.47
N ASP A 851 -13.01 13.29 12.66
CA ASP A 851 -12.89 12.25 13.70
C ASP A 851 -14.30 11.78 14.06
N ILE A 852 -14.56 10.47 13.92
CA ILE A 852 -15.87 9.82 14.23
C ILE A 852 -15.89 9.13 15.59
N GLY A 853 -14.89 9.38 16.42
CA GLY A 853 -14.77 8.81 17.75
C GLY A 853 -15.95 9.14 18.66
N SER A 854 -15.72 9.00 19.96
CA SER A 854 -16.73 9.22 20.99
C SER A 854 -17.32 10.64 20.95
N ILE A 855 -16.57 11.61 20.40
CA ILE A 855 -17.03 12.98 20.08
C ILE A 855 -16.77 13.20 18.60
N PRO A 856 -17.80 13.08 17.73
CA PRO A 856 -17.67 13.40 16.32
C PRO A 856 -17.32 14.87 16.13
N LYS A 857 -16.30 15.16 15.34
CA LYS A 857 -15.80 16.53 15.15
C LYS A 857 -15.04 16.69 13.85
N ILE A 858 -14.97 17.93 13.39
CA ILE A 858 -14.06 18.39 12.33
C ILE A 858 -13.06 19.34 12.99
N GLU A 859 -11.78 19.10 12.76
CA GLU A 859 -10.69 19.89 13.32
C GLU A 859 -9.81 20.47 12.22
N THR A 860 -9.09 21.52 12.56
CA THR A 860 -8.09 22.15 11.70
C THR A 860 -6.82 22.46 12.48
N SER A 861 -5.71 22.51 11.77
CA SER A 861 -4.43 23.04 12.25
C SER A 861 -3.62 23.58 11.08
N TRP A 862 -2.49 24.21 11.36
CA TRP A 862 -1.45 24.39 10.36
C TRP A 862 -0.92 23.02 9.90
N MET A 863 -0.33 22.97 8.70
CA MET A 863 0.27 21.74 8.14
C MET A 863 1.44 21.20 8.97
N ASP A 864 1.99 21.98 9.89
CA ASP A 864 3.00 21.56 10.88
C ASP A 864 2.39 21.01 12.19
N GLY A 865 1.06 21.00 12.31
CA GLY A 865 0.31 20.55 13.49
C GLY A 865 0.07 21.63 14.55
N SER A 866 0.64 22.83 14.38
CA SER A 866 0.44 23.92 15.32
C SER A 866 -0.93 24.60 15.14
N LYS A 867 -1.34 25.39 16.13
CA LYS A 867 -2.63 26.10 16.15
C LYS A 867 -3.87 25.21 15.92
N ARG A 868 -3.82 23.97 16.38
CA ARG A 868 -4.95 23.05 16.35
C ARG A 868 -6.19 23.62 17.06
N ARG A 869 -7.35 23.57 16.39
CA ARG A 869 -8.66 23.96 16.95
C ARG A 869 -9.78 23.09 16.37
N ILE A 870 -10.89 23.00 17.12
CA ILE A 870 -12.11 22.33 16.66
C ILE A 870 -12.93 23.32 15.85
N LEU A 871 -13.32 22.96 14.62
CA LEU A 871 -14.19 23.76 13.76
C LEU A 871 -15.66 23.41 13.97
N VAL A 872 -15.98 22.12 13.99
CA VAL A 872 -17.36 21.64 14.11
C VAL A 872 -17.43 20.55 15.16
N SER A 873 -18.30 20.72 16.15
CA SER A 873 -18.64 19.71 17.17
C SER A 873 -20.14 19.48 17.33
N ASP A 874 -20.96 20.36 16.77
CA ASP A 874 -22.42 20.35 16.93
C ASP A 874 -23.10 19.87 15.64
N ALA A 875 -24.25 19.20 15.78
CA ALA A 875 -25.02 18.67 14.64
C ALA A 875 -24.19 17.78 13.69
N ILE A 876 -23.33 16.93 14.25
CA ILE A 876 -22.45 16.03 13.50
C ILE A 876 -22.46 14.64 14.16
N SER A 877 -22.55 13.58 13.34
CA SER A 877 -22.61 12.20 13.83
C SER A 877 -21.52 11.32 13.22
N GLN A 878 -21.56 11.04 11.91
CA GLN A 878 -20.53 10.23 11.24
C GLN A 878 -20.00 10.93 9.98
N PRO A 879 -19.07 11.88 10.14
CA PRO A 879 -18.40 12.48 8.99
C PRO A 879 -17.34 11.53 8.39
N THR A 880 -17.46 11.18 7.11
CA THR A 880 -16.59 10.17 6.49
C THR A 880 -15.72 10.69 5.36
N GLY A 881 -16.15 11.72 4.63
CA GLY A 881 -15.42 12.30 3.50
C GLY A 881 -15.35 13.83 3.61
N LEU A 882 -14.22 14.37 3.17
CA LEU A 882 -13.91 15.80 3.07
C LEU A 882 -13.39 16.11 1.67
N SER A 883 -13.74 17.28 1.13
CA SER A 883 -13.07 17.87 -0.04
C SER A 883 -13.02 19.40 0.10
N ILE A 884 -12.07 20.04 -0.59
CA ILE A 884 -11.85 21.49 -0.57
C ILE A 884 -12.05 22.05 -1.96
N ASP A 885 -12.87 23.10 -2.06
CA ASP A 885 -12.98 23.90 -3.28
C ASP A 885 -11.98 25.07 -3.23
N PHE A 886 -10.81 24.87 -3.83
CA PHE A 886 -9.78 25.91 -3.96
C PHE A 886 -10.23 27.11 -4.81
N ALA A 887 -11.20 26.91 -5.71
CA ALA A 887 -11.69 27.95 -6.59
C ALA A 887 -12.71 28.86 -5.88
N MET A 888 -13.57 28.29 -5.03
CA MET A 888 -14.58 28.98 -4.22
C MET A 888 -14.07 29.33 -2.82
N GLU A 889 -13.04 30.17 -2.76
CA GLU A 889 -12.47 30.69 -1.50
C GLU A 889 -12.11 29.62 -0.45
N HIS A 890 -11.59 28.47 -0.89
CA HIS A 890 -11.10 27.39 0.00
C HIS A 890 -12.21 26.86 0.92
N THR A 891 -13.42 26.75 0.35
CA THR A 891 -14.59 26.23 1.05
C THR A 891 -14.44 24.72 1.26
N ILE A 892 -14.79 24.27 2.46
CA ILE A 892 -14.69 22.86 2.87
C ILE A 892 -16.07 22.22 2.76
N TYR A 893 -16.13 21.06 2.12
CA TYR A 893 -17.32 20.22 2.00
C TYR A 893 -17.12 18.93 2.78
N TRP A 894 -18.18 18.45 3.46
CA TRP A 894 -18.16 17.14 4.11
C TRP A 894 -19.49 16.41 3.97
N VAL A 895 -19.40 15.08 3.98
CA VAL A 895 -20.55 14.18 4.03
C VAL A 895 -20.76 13.66 5.45
N ASN A 896 -22.02 13.47 5.83
CA ASN A 896 -22.39 12.74 7.03
C ASN A 896 -23.21 11.51 6.66
N VAL A 897 -22.64 10.33 6.87
CA VAL A 897 -23.26 9.04 6.52
C VAL A 897 -24.53 8.82 7.32
N LYS A 898 -24.46 8.91 8.66
CA LYS A 898 -25.58 8.63 9.55
C LYS A 898 -26.75 9.61 9.37
N LEU A 899 -26.46 10.85 8.99
CA LEU A 899 -27.44 11.91 8.84
C LEU A 899 -27.87 12.14 7.37
N ASN A 900 -27.32 11.39 6.41
CA ASN A 900 -27.60 11.49 4.97
C ASN A 900 -27.62 12.95 4.48
N LYS A 901 -26.56 13.69 4.80
CA LYS A 901 -26.45 15.12 4.48
C LYS A 901 -25.05 15.49 4.00
N ILE A 902 -25.00 16.50 3.15
CA ILE A 902 -23.79 17.16 2.66
C ILE A 902 -23.85 18.61 3.11
N GLU A 903 -22.79 19.08 3.74
CA GLU A 903 -22.68 20.43 4.28
C GLU A 903 -21.39 21.07 3.78
N MET A 904 -21.37 22.41 3.75
CA MET A 904 -20.19 23.19 3.41
C MET A 904 -19.96 24.29 4.44
N MET A 905 -18.71 24.76 4.56
CA MET A 905 -18.34 25.90 5.38
C MET A 905 -17.05 26.56 4.88
N ARG A 906 -16.79 27.79 5.31
CA ARG A 906 -15.46 28.42 5.09
C ARG A 906 -14.40 27.81 5.98
N GLU A 907 -13.13 27.97 5.60
CA GLU A 907 -11.95 27.53 6.38
C GLU A 907 -11.89 28.08 7.82
N ASP A 908 -12.54 29.21 8.08
CA ASP A 908 -12.62 29.84 9.41
C ASP A 908 -13.71 29.24 10.31
N GLY A 909 -14.53 28.33 9.80
CA GLY A 909 -15.66 27.70 10.49
C GLY A 909 -16.95 28.53 10.44
N THR A 910 -16.97 29.66 9.72
CA THR A 910 -18.18 30.48 9.55
C THR A 910 -19.02 29.98 8.38
N ARG A 911 -20.28 30.44 8.33
CA ARG A 911 -21.20 30.23 7.20
C ARG A 911 -21.40 28.76 6.83
N ARG A 912 -21.56 27.90 7.84
CA ARG A 912 -22.00 26.52 7.65
C ARG A 912 -23.38 26.49 6.98
N THR A 913 -23.48 25.88 5.81
CA THR A 913 -24.72 25.73 5.04
C THR A 913 -24.98 24.26 4.69
N LEU A 914 -26.26 23.92 4.59
CA LEU A 914 -26.72 22.59 4.15
C LEU A 914 -26.83 22.59 2.62
N VAL A 915 -26.06 21.73 1.96
CA VAL A 915 -26.02 21.65 0.50
C VAL A 915 -27.05 20.65 -0.02
N ALA A 916 -27.07 19.45 0.57
CA ALA A 916 -28.00 18.39 0.19
C ALA A 916 -28.41 17.56 1.41
N TYR A 917 -29.68 17.16 1.46
CA TYR A 917 -30.23 16.32 2.53
C TYR A 917 -31.38 15.44 2.01
N GLY A 918 -31.59 14.30 2.67
CA GLY A 918 -32.79 13.46 2.48
C GLY A 918 -32.51 12.09 1.84
N ASN A 919 -33.58 11.35 1.57
CA ASN A 919 -33.57 9.92 1.21
C ASN A 919 -32.87 9.57 -0.12
N TYR A 920 -32.53 10.57 -0.93
CA TYR A 920 -31.77 10.40 -2.18
C TYR A 920 -30.28 10.14 -1.90
N LEU A 921 -29.76 10.69 -0.79
CA LEU A 921 -28.44 10.39 -0.27
C LEU A 921 -28.56 9.13 0.58
N LYS A 922 -28.14 7.99 0.04
CA LYS A 922 -28.10 6.72 0.76
C LYS A 922 -26.65 6.40 1.10
N HIS A 923 -26.24 6.74 2.32
CA HIS A 923 -24.94 6.36 2.86
C HIS A 923 -23.72 6.95 2.10
N PRO A 924 -23.62 8.28 1.95
CA PRO A 924 -22.55 8.93 1.20
C PRO A 924 -21.19 8.77 1.90
N LEU A 925 -20.25 8.04 1.27
CA LEU A 925 -18.96 7.69 1.88
C LEU A 925 -17.86 8.73 1.63
N SER A 926 -17.71 9.16 0.38
CA SER A 926 -16.74 10.15 -0.09
C SER A 926 -17.42 11.16 -1.01
N LEU A 927 -16.81 12.33 -1.19
CA LEU A 927 -17.25 13.37 -2.11
C LEU A 927 -16.04 14.04 -2.74
N ASP A 928 -16.20 14.60 -3.92
CA ASP A 928 -15.23 15.51 -4.51
C ASP A 928 -15.97 16.65 -5.21
N VAL A 929 -15.30 17.79 -5.43
CA VAL A 929 -15.95 18.99 -5.94
C VAL A 929 -15.25 19.49 -7.19
N PHE A 930 -16.03 19.77 -8.24
CA PHE A 930 -15.51 20.35 -9.46
C PHE A 930 -16.56 21.24 -10.14
N GLU A 931 -16.19 22.47 -10.47
CA GLU A 931 -17.08 23.49 -11.03
C GLU A 931 -18.32 23.72 -10.14
N SER A 932 -19.52 23.43 -10.65
CA SER A 932 -20.78 23.50 -9.91
C SER A 932 -21.33 22.13 -9.52
N SER A 933 -20.50 21.09 -9.59
CA SER A 933 -20.89 19.70 -9.35
C SER A 933 -20.18 19.14 -8.12
N ILE A 934 -20.89 18.24 -7.42
CA ILE A 934 -20.45 17.50 -6.23
C ILE A 934 -20.67 16.02 -6.49
#